data_AF-M7BYL9-F1
#
_entry.id   AF-M7BYL9-F1
#
_cell.length_a   1.000
_cell.length_b   1.000
_cell.length_c   1.000
_cell.angle_alpha   90.00
_cell.angle_beta   90.00
_cell.angle_gamma   90.00
#
_symmetry.space_group_name_H-M   'P 1'
#
loop_
_entity.id
_entity.type
_entity.pdbx_description
1 polymer ?
#
loop_
_entity_poly.entity_id
_entity_poly.type
_entity_poly.pdbx_seq_one_letter_code
_entity_poly.pdbx_strand_id
1 'polypeptide(L)'
;MEFRGKREVPLGLEQISKECETLLKEFLILENFLLTMSEPLQDPQEEGSGLVSGLCGKPYMSLVLLGLHSAMAVEVLMEVFEQALAAKDWPRALTVLDLYSQDMEELTSVRDAVLSCATADDKDGWQYLFPVKDAMLRSRLALHCMDRWPLEACLEILAYCICDPGITEELKSDLQSKTGELQVYQKILNLQDVPTWNDWQDLKEACIDDPQAIMSVILEAKDYALCEEWGHLYPVPKEHLISLHQEHLLHLLEMGDTEKALQLLERIEDSDMRLVISEQSLDKHPSLAASHFLANYLTTHFYKYLTATRHNEIQALYMGSKVLLTLPEPYRASYSHLSSRPLLMLEQLLMNMKVDWAAVAVQTLHQLLVGQEIGFTVEDMDALFSKYSERALDFPYSLKEKRSDSVIRTQESLNQVSESDTSSKSGSAELSPASFPVCWNGYEASVSLFYSTKEEDQDLMEAQTCGNGGLDCSVVMRVPKATELEWLLSLSEDENEIVRNEFYYEQAPSSSLCISILSLHSDSTACGHQLIQRCCKLSQGLINPEVDAGLLMDIMKQLLFSAKMMFVKAGRSQDLALCDSYISKVDVLNILVAAAYRHVPSLDQILQPAAVTRLRNRLLEAEYYQLAVEQDDDYFATLRDLEATLRTRSLSLEMMSEGKIQHNSYYQECLFYLHTYGTNLAIISFYMRHDCMREALLHLLNKESPPEVFIEGIFVPSYKSGKLHMLENLLETIDPSLESWGIYLIAACKHLQKKNYYHILYELQQFMKDHVRAAMTCIRFFTHKAKSYTELGDQQKWLLKVKDHLKVYLQEVSRSSGRKKAACTFRKKMTATDVSRHINTVELQMEVTKFLHRCESSGTSQITGSTLPTLFGNNHMKMDVAGKVMLEGKNIEEGFGIAFRVLQDFQLEAAAVYSKVAKVLVKQQKYSEIRQLLKCVNESGVAAKNDGDIIILNCLDEFKDIPSEDLDNLIQDMDSDENKIQAYLTCNKLRSAYLVSVRQENTRAMQLVQHVRQLAENSGEDVVQAICAQWLSVHQPKQKSRFTQTTRK
;
A
#
# COMPACT_ATOMS: atom_id res chain seq x y z
N MET A 1 -63.48 59.81 94.56
CA MET A 1 -62.77 59.60 93.28
C MET A 1 -63.52 58.50 92.53
N GLU A 2 -64.01 58.81 91.33
CA GLU A 2 -64.71 57.84 90.48
C GLU A 2 -63.76 57.32 89.41
N PHE A 3 -63.85 56.02 89.11
CA PHE A 3 -63.59 55.49 87.77
C PHE A 3 -64.58 54.35 87.50
N ARG A 4 -65.60 54.62 86.69
CA ARG A 4 -66.47 53.57 86.14
C ARG A 4 -65.75 52.92 84.96
N GLY A 5 -65.49 51.61 85.03
CA GLY A 5 -65.02 50.84 83.89
C GLY A 5 -66.07 50.82 82.78
N LYS A 6 -65.68 51.23 81.57
CA LYS A 6 -66.50 51.08 80.36
C LYS A 6 -66.42 49.63 79.89
N ARG A 7 -67.55 49.05 79.48
CA ARG A 7 -67.52 47.89 78.57
C ARG A 7 -67.16 48.41 77.19
N GLU A 8 -66.21 47.76 76.53
CA GLU A 8 -65.91 48.01 75.12
C GLU A 8 -67.03 47.46 74.23
N VAL A 9 -67.19 48.04 73.05
CA VAL A 9 -68.20 47.67 72.06
C VAL A 9 -67.63 46.49 71.23
N PRO A 10 -68.44 45.47 70.86
CA PRO A 10 -67.97 44.42 69.96
C PRO A 10 -67.48 45.03 68.63
N LEU A 11 -66.26 44.68 68.23
CA LEU A 11 -65.69 45.13 66.95
C LEU A 11 -66.48 44.51 65.78
N GLY A 12 -66.77 45.30 64.75
CA GLY A 12 -67.35 44.81 63.51
C GLY A 12 -66.33 44.06 62.65
N LEU A 13 -66.80 43.11 61.83
CA LEU A 13 -65.94 42.26 60.97
C LEU A 13 -64.95 43.06 60.09
N GLU A 14 -65.40 44.15 59.46
CA GLU A 14 -64.53 45.03 58.67
C GLU A 14 -63.41 45.68 59.51
N GLN A 15 -63.72 46.03 60.77
CA GLN A 15 -62.76 46.66 61.66
C GLN A 15 -61.79 45.65 62.26
N ILE A 16 -62.24 44.42 62.53
CA ILE A 16 -61.36 43.28 62.85
C ILE A 16 -60.41 43.01 61.69
N SER A 17 -60.90 42.95 60.45
CA SER A 17 -60.07 42.77 59.25
C SER A 17 -58.99 43.84 59.13
N LYS A 18 -59.34 45.11 59.38
CA LYS A 18 -58.39 46.22 59.28
C LYS A 18 -57.31 46.20 60.36
N GLU A 19 -57.66 45.91 61.61
CA GLU A 19 -56.68 45.76 62.69
C GLU A 19 -55.78 44.54 62.47
N CYS A 20 -56.33 43.42 61.99
CA CYS A 20 -55.57 42.23 61.62
C CYS A 20 -54.61 42.48 60.45
N GLU A 21 -54.98 43.26 59.42
CA GLU A 21 -54.04 43.66 58.37
C GLU A 21 -52.88 44.50 58.90
N THR A 22 -53.15 45.39 59.87
CA THR A 22 -52.09 46.20 60.50
C THR A 22 -51.17 45.31 61.32
N LEU A 23 -51.72 44.34 62.06
CA LEU A 23 -50.95 43.37 62.85
C LEU A 23 -50.05 42.48 61.97
N LEU A 24 -50.56 41.94 60.84
CA LEU A 24 -49.76 41.05 59.99
C LEU A 24 -48.58 41.78 59.33
N LYS A 25 -48.75 43.06 58.95
CA LYS A 25 -47.67 43.91 58.45
C LYS A 25 -46.56 44.18 59.47
N GLU A 26 -46.83 44.04 60.77
CA GLU A 26 -45.82 44.10 61.83
C GLU A 26 -45.15 42.74 62.10
N PHE A 27 -45.79 41.62 61.73
CA PHE A 27 -45.33 40.26 61.99
C PHE A 27 -45.26 39.41 60.70
N LEU A 28 -44.34 39.76 59.80
CA LEU A 28 -44.15 39.13 58.49
C LEU A 28 -44.01 37.58 58.52
N ILE A 29 -43.48 37.01 59.61
CA ILE A 29 -43.40 35.54 59.79
C ILE A 29 -44.80 34.92 59.95
N LEU A 30 -45.69 35.59 60.69
CA LEU A 30 -47.09 35.16 60.86
C LEU A 30 -47.88 35.40 59.58
N GLU A 31 -47.63 36.50 58.86
CA GLU A 31 -48.21 36.76 57.54
C GLU A 31 -47.88 35.64 56.55
N ASN A 32 -46.59 35.29 56.40
CA ASN A 32 -46.14 34.20 55.55
C ASN A 32 -46.70 32.84 55.99
N PHE A 33 -46.75 32.55 57.29
CA PHE A 33 -47.35 31.31 57.80
C PHE A 33 -48.84 31.20 57.43
N LEU A 34 -49.61 32.26 57.63
CA LEU A 34 -51.04 32.27 57.30
C LEU A 34 -51.29 32.20 55.80
N LEU A 35 -50.43 32.81 54.98
CA LEU A 35 -50.45 32.65 53.52
C LEU A 35 -50.27 31.18 53.15
N THR A 36 -49.12 30.57 53.49
CA THR A 36 -48.80 29.18 53.13
C THR A 36 -49.84 28.17 53.64
N MET A 37 -50.36 28.35 54.86
CA MET A 37 -51.37 27.43 55.41
C MET A 37 -52.77 27.61 54.79
N SER A 38 -53.13 28.81 54.32
CA SER A 38 -54.46 29.07 53.74
C SER A 38 -54.51 28.89 52.22
N GLU A 39 -53.39 29.04 51.51
CA GLU A 39 -53.27 28.93 50.05
C GLU A 39 -54.01 27.73 49.44
N PRO A 40 -53.81 26.46 49.87
CA PRO A 40 -54.52 25.33 49.27
C PRO A 40 -56.01 25.23 49.66
N LEU A 41 -56.41 25.94 50.73
CA LEU A 41 -57.78 25.95 51.28
C LEU A 41 -58.66 27.06 50.68
N GLN A 42 -58.07 27.99 49.91
CA GLN A 42 -58.80 28.99 49.16
C GLN A 42 -59.44 28.38 47.92
N ASP A 43 -60.57 28.95 47.48
CA ASP A 43 -61.20 28.58 46.22
C ASP A 43 -60.52 29.33 45.06
N PRO A 44 -60.19 28.68 43.93
CA PRO A 44 -59.52 29.32 42.79
C PRO A 44 -60.30 30.49 42.16
N GLN A 45 -61.56 30.72 42.56
CA GLN A 45 -62.40 31.82 42.08
C GLN A 45 -62.35 33.09 42.97
N GLU A 46 -61.67 33.06 44.12
CA GLU A 46 -61.56 34.21 45.04
C GLU A 46 -60.22 34.97 44.97
N GLU A 47 -59.43 34.78 43.90
CA GLU A 47 -58.19 35.52 43.64
C GLU A 47 -58.45 37.04 43.49
N GLY A 48 -58.22 37.81 44.56
CA GLY A 48 -58.25 39.27 44.50
C GLY A 48 -58.69 40.00 45.77
N SER A 49 -59.18 39.29 46.79
CA SER A 49 -59.37 39.87 48.13
C SER A 49 -58.07 39.82 48.93
N GLY A 50 -57.79 40.83 49.76
CA GLY A 50 -56.57 40.85 50.58
C GLY A 50 -56.52 39.67 51.56
N LEU A 51 -55.31 39.28 51.99
CA LEU A 51 -55.08 38.12 52.87
C LEU A 51 -56.09 38.03 54.02
N VAL A 52 -56.34 39.15 54.71
CA VAL A 52 -57.23 39.17 55.86
C VAL A 52 -58.72 39.16 55.47
N SER A 53 -59.13 39.71 54.32
CA SER A 53 -60.51 39.57 53.85
C SER A 53 -60.82 38.16 53.33
N GLY A 54 -59.81 37.44 52.82
CA GLY A 54 -59.91 36.03 52.50
C GLY A 54 -60.04 35.17 53.76
N LEU A 55 -59.24 35.47 54.80
CA LEU A 55 -59.26 34.74 56.08
C LEU A 55 -60.53 35.03 56.92
N CYS A 56 -60.89 36.30 57.14
CA CYS A 56 -61.91 36.67 58.14
C CYS A 56 -63.31 36.12 57.84
N GLY A 57 -63.77 35.15 58.66
CA GLY A 57 -65.12 34.60 58.63
C GLY A 57 -65.27 33.30 57.84
N LYS A 58 -64.20 32.79 57.21
CA LYS A 58 -64.21 31.49 56.53
C LYS A 58 -64.10 30.32 57.52
N PRO A 59 -64.70 29.16 57.22
CA PRO A 59 -64.70 28.00 58.13
C PRO A 59 -63.29 27.43 58.38
N TYR A 60 -62.41 27.49 57.37
CA TYR A 60 -61.02 27.04 57.44
C TYR A 60 -60.12 27.86 58.38
N MET A 61 -60.55 29.02 58.88
CA MET A 61 -59.77 29.75 59.89
C MET A 61 -59.57 28.96 61.19
N SER A 62 -60.55 28.12 61.53
CA SER A 62 -60.43 27.22 62.67
C SER A 62 -59.28 26.23 62.48
N LEU A 63 -59.12 25.69 61.27
CA LEU A 63 -58.05 24.78 60.87
C LEU A 63 -56.68 25.47 60.84
N VAL A 64 -56.57 26.67 60.24
CA VAL A 64 -55.30 27.41 60.13
C VAL A 64 -54.76 27.85 61.49
N LEU A 65 -55.62 28.21 62.46
CA LEU A 65 -55.21 28.71 63.78
C LEU A 65 -55.16 27.65 64.89
N LEU A 66 -55.95 26.57 64.80
CA LEU A 66 -56.05 25.53 65.84
C LEU A 66 -55.59 24.14 65.36
N GLY A 67 -55.20 24.00 64.10
CA GLY A 67 -54.82 22.71 63.51
C GLY A 67 -55.97 21.69 63.51
N LEU A 68 -55.60 20.41 63.52
CA LEU A 68 -56.53 19.27 63.49
C LEU A 68 -57.30 19.02 64.80
N HIS A 69 -57.26 19.94 65.76
CA HIS A 69 -57.87 19.74 67.09
C HIS A 69 -59.40 19.92 67.13
N SER A 70 -60.04 20.21 66.00
CA SER A 70 -61.50 20.44 65.87
C SER A 70 -62.11 19.52 64.81
N ALA A 71 -63.23 18.87 65.10
CA ALA A 71 -63.95 18.03 64.13
C ALA A 71 -64.36 18.81 62.88
N MET A 72 -64.82 20.06 63.05
CA MET A 72 -65.17 20.97 61.95
C MET A 72 -63.95 21.32 61.07
N ALA A 73 -62.74 21.37 61.66
CA ALA A 73 -61.52 21.62 60.90
C ALA A 73 -61.13 20.41 60.04
N VAL A 74 -61.38 19.19 60.53
CA VAL A 74 -61.17 17.94 59.78
C VAL A 74 -62.21 17.79 58.66
N GLU A 75 -63.49 18.09 58.91
CA GLU A 75 -64.55 18.07 57.87
C GLU A 75 -64.21 19.01 56.71
N VAL A 76 -63.80 20.26 57.00
CA VAL A 76 -63.40 21.23 55.97
C VAL A 76 -62.13 20.81 55.22
N LEU A 77 -61.14 20.23 55.90
CA LEU A 77 -59.93 19.71 55.26
C LEU A 77 -60.24 18.55 54.31
N MET A 78 -61.10 17.63 54.73
CA MET A 78 -61.55 16.50 53.92
C MET A 78 -62.36 16.96 52.71
N GLU A 79 -63.26 17.94 52.87
CA GLU A 79 -64.04 18.49 51.76
C GLU A 79 -63.13 19.14 50.70
N VAL A 80 -62.15 19.96 51.11
CA VAL A 80 -61.18 20.57 50.17
C VAL A 80 -60.32 19.51 49.49
N PHE A 81 -59.90 18.46 50.20
CA PHE A 81 -59.13 17.36 49.62
C PHE A 81 -59.94 16.55 48.61
N GLU A 82 -61.20 16.20 48.93
CA GLU A 82 -62.12 15.52 48.00
C GLU A 82 -62.43 16.38 46.76
N GLN A 83 -62.60 17.70 46.94
CA GLN A 83 -62.76 18.64 45.82
C GLN A 83 -61.51 18.68 44.92
N ALA A 84 -60.29 18.73 45.49
CA ALA A 84 -59.06 18.70 44.72
C ALA A 84 -58.89 17.39 43.93
N LEU A 85 -59.18 16.24 44.55
CA LEU A 85 -59.17 14.94 43.87
C LEU A 85 -60.22 14.84 42.77
N ALA A 86 -61.45 15.33 43.00
CA ALA A 86 -62.51 15.35 41.98
C ALA A 86 -62.19 16.29 40.81
N ALA A 87 -61.45 17.38 41.07
CA ALA A 87 -60.95 18.31 40.06
C ALA A 87 -59.68 17.83 39.35
N LYS A 88 -59.06 16.72 39.79
CA LYS A 88 -57.73 16.24 39.35
C LYS A 88 -56.60 17.26 39.58
N ASP A 89 -56.77 18.12 40.57
CA ASP A 89 -55.74 19.08 40.98
C ASP A 89 -54.74 18.39 41.92
N TRP A 90 -53.86 17.56 41.31
CA TRP A 90 -52.86 16.77 42.02
C TRP A 90 -51.91 17.64 42.87
N PRO A 91 -51.40 18.80 42.38
CA PRO A 91 -50.61 19.70 43.21
C PRO A 91 -51.35 20.19 44.46
N ARG A 92 -52.61 20.62 44.34
CA ARG A 92 -53.42 21.05 45.50
C ARG A 92 -53.70 19.90 46.46
N ALA A 93 -54.04 18.72 45.96
CA ALA A 93 -54.24 17.55 46.81
C ALA A 93 -52.96 17.18 47.60
N LEU A 94 -51.78 17.30 46.98
CA LEU A 94 -50.49 17.02 47.61
C LEU A 94 -50.06 18.11 48.60
N THR A 95 -50.29 19.41 48.33
CA THR A 95 -49.98 20.48 49.30
C THR A 95 -50.90 20.44 50.52
N VAL A 96 -52.18 20.08 50.34
CA VAL A 96 -53.11 19.82 51.44
C VAL A 96 -52.57 18.69 52.35
N LEU A 97 -52.10 17.59 51.77
CA LEU A 97 -51.46 16.51 52.55
C LEU A 97 -50.19 17.02 53.23
N ASP A 98 -49.25 17.61 52.49
CA ASP A 98 -47.90 17.92 53.00
C ASP A 98 -47.87 18.99 54.11
N LEU A 99 -48.84 19.90 54.14
CA LEU A 99 -48.97 20.91 55.20
C LEU A 99 -49.71 20.39 56.43
N TYR A 100 -50.70 19.50 56.27
CA TYR A 100 -51.58 19.07 57.36
C TYR A 100 -51.35 17.64 57.85
N SER A 101 -50.55 16.81 57.17
CA SER A 101 -50.25 15.42 57.53
C SER A 101 -48.89 15.21 58.21
N GLN A 102 -48.20 16.29 58.61
CA GLN A 102 -46.87 16.19 59.22
C GLN A 102 -46.91 15.29 60.46
N ASP A 103 -45.93 14.40 60.57
CA ASP A 103 -45.77 13.35 61.60
C ASP A 103 -46.73 12.13 61.57
N MET A 104 -47.58 11.96 60.55
CA MET A 104 -48.48 10.78 60.42
C MET A 104 -47.98 9.74 59.40
N GLU A 105 -47.30 8.68 59.86
CA GLU A 105 -46.83 7.59 58.99
C GLU A 105 -47.97 6.89 58.22
N GLU A 106 -49.16 6.77 58.82
CA GLU A 106 -50.33 6.12 58.22
C GLU A 106 -50.82 6.82 56.93
N LEU A 107 -50.62 8.13 56.81
CA LEU A 107 -51.02 8.92 55.64
C LEU A 107 -50.01 8.83 54.48
N THR A 108 -48.85 8.19 54.66
CA THR A 108 -47.91 7.95 53.55
C THR A 108 -48.50 7.07 52.46
N SER A 109 -49.31 6.07 52.84
CA SER A 109 -50.03 5.21 51.88
C SER A 109 -51.10 5.98 51.09
N VAL A 110 -51.74 6.98 51.70
CA VAL A 110 -52.70 7.87 51.03
C VAL A 110 -51.97 8.81 50.07
N ARG A 111 -50.84 9.39 50.48
CA ARG A 111 -49.97 10.19 49.60
C ARG A 111 -49.50 9.40 48.39
N ASP A 112 -48.96 8.19 48.60
CA ASP A 112 -48.51 7.32 47.52
C ASP A 112 -49.67 6.91 46.59
N ALA A 113 -50.90 6.75 47.11
CA ALA A 113 -52.09 6.52 46.29
C ALA A 113 -52.50 7.75 45.45
N VAL A 114 -52.42 8.97 46.00
CA VAL A 114 -52.66 10.22 45.23
C VAL A 114 -51.59 10.40 44.15
N LEU A 115 -50.32 10.15 44.47
CA LEU A 115 -49.23 10.14 43.49
C LEU A 115 -49.47 9.08 42.41
N SER A 116 -49.92 7.87 42.78
CA SER A 116 -50.28 6.81 41.83
C SER A 116 -51.36 7.28 40.83
N CYS A 117 -52.41 7.96 41.32
CA CYS A 117 -53.43 8.54 40.45
C CYS A 117 -52.86 9.62 39.52
N ALA A 118 -52.03 10.53 40.05
CA ALA A 118 -51.36 11.57 39.26
C ALA A 118 -50.44 10.99 38.16
N THR A 119 -49.70 9.91 38.46
CA THR A 119 -48.82 9.26 37.48
C THR A 119 -49.55 8.64 36.29
N ALA A 120 -50.82 8.26 36.46
CA ALA A 120 -51.61 7.61 35.44
C ALA A 120 -52.40 8.58 34.53
N ASP A 121 -52.51 9.85 34.92
CA ASP A 121 -53.50 10.77 34.37
C ASP A 121 -53.04 11.52 33.11
N ASP A 122 -51.76 11.92 33.05
CA ASP A 122 -51.21 12.78 31.99
C ASP A 122 -49.85 12.30 31.46
N LYS A 123 -49.42 12.82 30.30
CA LYS A 123 -48.13 12.55 29.66
C LYS A 123 -46.95 12.95 30.55
N ASP A 124 -47.08 14.01 31.33
CA ASP A 124 -46.08 14.44 32.33
C ASP A 124 -46.24 13.76 33.72
N GLY A 125 -47.15 12.79 33.82
CA GLY A 125 -47.42 12.02 35.04
C GLY A 125 -46.17 11.35 35.63
N TRP A 126 -45.17 11.05 34.80
CA TRP A 126 -43.88 10.46 35.17
C TRP A 126 -43.15 11.24 36.29
N GLN A 127 -43.33 12.57 36.38
CA GLN A 127 -42.70 13.39 37.41
C GLN A 127 -43.20 13.06 38.83
N TYR A 128 -44.48 12.70 38.96
CA TYR A 128 -45.10 12.33 40.23
C TYR A 128 -44.69 10.94 40.73
N LEU A 129 -43.87 10.21 39.98
CA LEU A 129 -43.42 8.87 40.34
C LEU A 129 -42.19 8.89 41.28
N PHE A 130 -41.28 9.87 41.12
CA PHE A 130 -40.10 9.99 42.00
C PHE A 130 -40.45 10.20 43.48
N PRO A 131 -41.48 10.99 43.87
CA PRO A 131 -41.85 11.18 45.27
C PRO A 131 -42.54 9.98 45.94
N VAL A 132 -42.89 8.91 45.20
CA VAL A 132 -43.53 7.71 45.75
C VAL A 132 -42.55 6.96 46.65
N LYS A 133 -42.96 6.71 47.90
CA LYS A 133 -42.10 6.09 48.93
C LYS A 133 -42.05 4.56 48.81
N ASP A 134 -43.15 3.91 48.48
CA ASP A 134 -43.17 2.45 48.23
C ASP A 134 -42.46 2.13 46.90
N ALA A 135 -41.23 1.61 47.00
CA ALA A 135 -40.41 1.21 45.85
C ALA A 135 -41.04 0.09 44.98
N MET A 136 -41.83 -0.81 45.57
CA MET A 136 -42.54 -1.87 44.85
C MET A 136 -43.74 -1.31 44.08
N LEU A 137 -44.51 -0.41 44.70
CA LEU A 137 -45.59 0.32 44.02
C LEU A 137 -45.04 1.17 42.88
N ARG A 138 -43.99 1.97 43.15
CA ARG A 138 -43.30 2.83 42.17
C ARG A 138 -42.84 2.03 40.94
N SER A 139 -42.19 0.90 41.16
CA SER A 139 -41.69 0.02 40.09
C SER A 139 -42.81 -0.62 39.26
N ARG A 140 -43.94 -0.97 39.89
CA ARG A 140 -45.09 -1.54 39.17
C ARG A 140 -45.85 -0.47 38.37
N LEU A 141 -45.95 0.74 38.90
CA LEU A 141 -46.51 1.90 38.17
C LEU A 141 -45.63 2.29 36.99
N ALA A 142 -44.30 2.29 37.15
CA ALA A 142 -43.35 2.52 36.07
C ALA A 142 -43.64 1.61 34.87
N LEU A 143 -43.72 0.29 35.10
CA LEU A 143 -44.01 -0.70 34.05
C LEU A 143 -45.42 -0.58 33.45
N HIS A 144 -46.41 -0.09 34.21
CA HIS A 144 -47.80 -0.02 33.76
C HIS A 144 -48.13 1.25 32.96
N CYS A 145 -47.53 2.39 33.33
CA CYS A 145 -47.82 3.69 32.72
C CYS A 145 -46.83 4.10 31.63
N MET A 146 -45.73 3.36 31.46
CA MET A 146 -44.62 3.61 30.54
C MET A 146 -45.04 4.02 29.12
N ASP A 147 -46.02 3.33 28.53
CA ASP A 147 -46.50 3.56 27.15
C ASP A 147 -47.05 4.99 26.91
N ARG A 148 -47.26 5.79 27.97
CA ARG A 148 -47.76 7.17 27.89
C ARG A 148 -46.67 8.25 27.98
N TRP A 149 -45.44 7.87 28.30
CA TRP A 149 -44.35 8.78 28.66
C TRP A 149 -43.28 8.86 27.55
N PRO A 150 -42.50 9.96 27.51
CA PRO A 150 -41.37 10.08 26.57
C PRO A 150 -40.23 9.10 26.93
N LEU A 151 -39.46 8.69 25.92
CA LEU A 151 -38.48 7.61 25.99
C LEU A 151 -37.41 7.84 27.08
N GLU A 152 -36.87 9.05 27.14
CA GLU A 152 -35.83 9.45 28.10
C GLU A 152 -36.33 9.36 29.55
N ALA A 153 -37.56 9.81 29.81
CA ALA A 153 -38.18 9.72 31.13
C ALA A 153 -38.43 8.26 31.53
N CYS A 154 -38.87 7.41 30.60
CA CYS A 154 -38.99 5.97 30.84
C CYS A 154 -37.65 5.35 31.26
N LEU A 155 -36.57 5.63 30.51
CA LEU A 155 -35.24 5.09 30.81
C LEU A 155 -34.68 5.59 32.15
N GLU A 156 -34.86 6.88 32.47
CA GLU A 156 -34.45 7.46 33.76
C GLU A 156 -35.21 6.84 34.94
N ILE A 157 -36.52 6.65 34.81
CA ILE A 157 -37.38 6.05 35.83
C ILE A 157 -37.04 4.57 36.06
N LEU A 158 -36.85 3.80 34.98
CA LEU A 158 -36.45 2.40 35.09
C LEU A 158 -35.09 2.28 35.79
N ALA A 159 -34.11 3.12 35.41
CA ALA A 159 -32.80 3.17 36.07
C ALA A 159 -32.92 3.55 37.56
N TYR A 160 -33.74 4.54 37.90
CA TYR A 160 -34.01 4.95 39.29
C TYR A 160 -34.65 3.82 40.10
N CYS A 161 -35.60 3.08 39.52
CA CYS A 161 -36.21 1.92 40.17
C CYS A 161 -35.19 0.79 40.36
N ILE A 162 -34.42 0.39 39.33
CA ILE A 162 -33.43 -0.71 39.42
C ILE A 162 -32.37 -0.48 40.51
N CYS A 163 -32.08 0.78 40.86
CA CYS A 163 -31.13 1.14 41.92
C CYS A 163 -31.67 1.00 43.35
N ASP A 164 -32.98 0.80 43.55
CA ASP A 164 -33.59 0.77 44.88
C ASP A 164 -33.49 -0.64 45.52
N PRO A 165 -32.90 -0.78 46.73
CA PRO A 165 -32.76 -2.06 47.41
C PRO A 165 -34.07 -2.64 47.95
N GLY A 166 -35.19 -1.90 47.90
CA GLY A 166 -36.50 -2.33 48.37
C GLY A 166 -37.28 -3.25 47.41
N ILE A 167 -36.72 -3.58 46.24
CA ILE A 167 -37.43 -4.28 45.16
C ILE A 167 -37.07 -5.78 45.11
N THR A 168 -38.04 -6.62 44.73
CA THR A 168 -37.82 -8.06 44.50
C THR A 168 -37.01 -8.33 43.22
N GLU A 169 -36.14 -9.35 43.24
CA GLU A 169 -35.32 -9.69 42.06
C GLU A 169 -36.15 -10.09 40.82
N GLU A 170 -37.38 -10.60 40.99
CA GLU A 170 -38.33 -10.84 39.89
C GLU A 170 -38.71 -9.53 39.18
N LEU A 171 -39.22 -8.55 39.93
CA LEU A 171 -39.63 -7.24 39.39
C LEU A 171 -38.42 -6.46 38.83
N LYS A 172 -37.24 -6.64 39.42
CA LYS A 172 -35.98 -6.08 38.91
C LYS A 172 -35.57 -6.71 37.57
N SER A 173 -35.79 -8.00 37.37
CA SER A 173 -35.61 -8.66 36.07
C SER A 173 -36.59 -8.12 35.02
N ASP A 174 -37.86 -7.88 35.39
CA ASP A 174 -38.86 -7.29 34.49
C ASP A 174 -38.47 -5.86 34.08
N LEU A 175 -38.04 -5.03 35.05
CA LEU A 175 -37.51 -3.68 34.80
C LEU A 175 -36.29 -3.71 33.86
N GLN A 176 -35.34 -4.62 34.10
CA GLN A 176 -34.15 -4.78 33.24
C GLN A 176 -34.51 -5.24 31.83
N SER A 177 -35.44 -6.19 31.68
CA SER A 177 -35.93 -6.64 30.37
C SER A 177 -36.58 -5.49 29.59
N LYS A 178 -37.40 -4.66 30.25
CA LYS A 178 -38.00 -3.48 29.61
C LYS A 178 -37.01 -2.35 29.33
N THR A 179 -35.97 -2.21 30.15
CA THR A 179 -34.87 -1.28 29.88
C THR A 179 -34.14 -1.67 28.59
N GLY A 180 -33.85 -2.96 28.40
CA GLY A 180 -33.22 -3.46 27.17
C GLY A 180 -34.09 -3.23 25.93
N GLU A 181 -35.39 -3.50 26.01
CA GLU A 181 -36.34 -3.25 24.92
C GLU A 181 -36.39 -1.76 24.52
N LEU A 182 -36.51 -0.85 25.49
CA LEU A 182 -36.51 0.60 25.21
C LEU A 182 -35.16 1.10 24.64
N GLN A 183 -34.04 0.52 25.06
CA GLN A 183 -32.72 0.84 24.50
C GLN A 183 -32.61 0.43 23.02
N VAL A 184 -33.23 -0.68 22.61
CA VAL A 184 -33.30 -1.07 21.19
C VAL A 184 -34.10 -0.02 20.39
N TYR A 185 -35.27 0.41 20.87
CA TYR A 185 -36.02 1.49 20.21
C TYR A 185 -35.23 2.81 20.14
N GLN A 186 -34.52 3.18 21.22
CA GLN A 186 -33.67 4.38 21.23
C GLN A 186 -32.56 4.30 20.19
N LYS A 187 -31.88 3.15 20.07
CA LYS A 187 -30.86 2.93 19.05
C LYS A 187 -31.44 3.05 17.63
N ILE A 188 -32.60 2.44 17.35
CA ILE A 188 -33.26 2.49 16.03
C ILE A 188 -33.68 3.91 15.65
N LEU A 189 -34.30 4.67 16.57
CA LEU A 189 -34.69 6.07 16.31
C LEU A 189 -33.49 6.98 15.99
N ASN A 190 -32.31 6.67 16.53
CA ASN A 190 -31.08 7.42 16.29
C ASN A 190 -30.37 7.06 14.96
N LEU A 191 -30.86 6.10 14.17
CA LEU A 191 -30.20 5.68 12.92
C LEU A 191 -30.45 6.60 11.72
N GLN A 192 -31.51 7.44 11.75
CA GLN A 192 -31.94 8.21 10.58
C GLN A 192 -31.93 9.73 10.84
N ASP A 193 -31.38 10.49 9.88
CA ASP A 193 -31.39 11.97 9.88
C ASP A 193 -32.81 12.56 9.72
N VAL A 194 -33.77 11.78 9.21
CA VAL A 194 -35.17 12.16 9.07
C VAL A 194 -36.02 11.13 9.81
N PRO A 195 -36.76 11.52 10.87
CA PRO A 195 -37.56 10.57 11.64
C PRO A 195 -38.76 10.07 10.81
N THR A 196 -38.80 8.78 10.52
CA THR A 196 -39.98 8.06 10.02
C THR A 196 -41.05 7.84 11.08
N TRP A 197 -40.64 7.80 12.36
CA TRP A 197 -41.49 7.65 13.54
C TRP A 197 -41.32 8.87 14.44
N ASN A 198 -42.41 9.43 14.97
CA ASN A 198 -42.33 10.65 15.79
C ASN A 198 -41.91 10.34 17.23
N ASP A 199 -42.44 9.24 17.76
CA ASP A 199 -42.22 8.75 19.12
C ASP A 199 -41.87 7.24 19.11
N TRP A 200 -41.36 6.72 20.23
CA TRP A 200 -41.03 5.29 20.35
C TRP A 200 -42.26 4.37 20.33
N GLN A 201 -43.44 4.91 20.66
CA GLN A 201 -44.72 4.23 20.52
C GLN A 201 -45.05 3.96 19.04
N ASP A 202 -44.86 4.94 18.14
CA ASP A 202 -45.06 4.77 16.70
C ASP A 202 -44.14 3.65 16.15
N LEU A 203 -42.88 3.64 16.59
CA LEU A 203 -41.90 2.60 16.22
C LEU A 203 -42.32 1.20 16.76
N LYS A 204 -42.83 1.13 17.99
CA LYS A 204 -43.32 -0.13 18.59
C LYS A 204 -44.53 -0.69 17.84
N GLU A 205 -45.45 0.15 17.37
CA GLU A 205 -46.55 -0.28 16.50
C GLU A 205 -46.01 -0.74 15.13
N ALA A 206 -45.09 0.02 14.52
CA ALA A 206 -44.47 -0.35 13.25
C ALA A 206 -43.67 -1.68 13.30
N CYS A 207 -43.03 -2.01 14.44
CA CYS A 207 -42.37 -3.30 14.65
C CYS A 207 -43.34 -4.49 14.65
N ILE A 208 -44.64 -4.27 14.88
CA ILE A 208 -45.68 -5.30 14.84
C ILE A 208 -46.32 -5.36 13.44
N ASP A 209 -46.60 -4.19 12.85
CA ASP A 209 -47.33 -4.07 11.58
C ASP A 209 -46.46 -4.39 10.35
N ASP A 210 -45.21 -3.91 10.31
CA ASP A 210 -44.24 -4.21 9.25
C ASP A 210 -42.81 -4.41 9.79
N PRO A 211 -42.49 -5.64 10.27
CA PRO A 211 -41.13 -6.00 10.67
C PRO A 211 -40.10 -5.91 9.54
N GLN A 212 -40.50 -5.94 8.25
CA GLN A 212 -39.58 -5.88 7.12
C GLN A 212 -39.04 -4.47 6.92
N ALA A 213 -39.90 -3.45 7.06
CA ALA A 213 -39.49 -2.04 7.00
C ALA A 213 -38.42 -1.72 8.07
N ILE A 214 -38.64 -2.15 9.32
CA ILE A 214 -37.66 -1.95 10.41
C ILE A 214 -36.33 -2.64 10.09
N MET A 215 -36.38 -3.90 9.62
CA MET A 215 -35.21 -4.66 9.20
C MET A 215 -34.42 -3.94 8.10
N SER A 216 -35.09 -3.38 7.07
CA SER A 216 -34.41 -2.61 6.02
C SER A 216 -33.70 -1.36 6.54
N VAL A 217 -34.30 -0.63 7.48
CA VAL A 217 -33.67 0.56 8.09
C VAL A 217 -32.40 0.22 8.86
N ILE A 218 -32.41 -0.87 9.63
CA ILE A 218 -31.23 -1.32 10.39
C ILE A 218 -30.14 -1.84 9.43
N LEU A 219 -30.52 -2.53 8.35
CA LEU A 219 -29.60 -3.01 7.31
C LEU A 219 -28.94 -1.86 6.52
N GLU A 220 -29.69 -0.81 6.17
CA GLU A 220 -29.15 0.39 5.51
C GLU A 220 -28.13 1.12 6.40
N ALA A 221 -28.40 1.19 7.71
CA ALA A 221 -27.47 1.73 8.70
C ALA A 221 -26.27 0.82 9.02
N LYS A 222 -26.30 -0.44 8.57
CA LYS A 222 -25.26 -1.49 8.80
C LYS A 222 -24.99 -1.82 10.27
N ASP A 223 -25.94 -1.55 11.18
CA ASP A 223 -25.83 -1.98 12.59
C ASP A 223 -26.41 -3.38 12.79
N TYR A 224 -25.61 -4.38 12.41
CA TYR A 224 -26.02 -5.78 12.51
C TYR A 224 -26.11 -6.30 13.96
N ALA A 225 -25.51 -5.62 14.94
CA ALA A 225 -25.61 -5.99 16.35
C ALA A 225 -26.98 -5.57 16.92
N LEU A 226 -27.42 -4.34 16.61
CA LEU A 226 -28.77 -3.86 16.91
C LEU A 226 -29.84 -4.75 16.26
N CYS A 227 -29.59 -5.23 15.05
CA CYS A 227 -30.51 -6.14 14.36
C CYS A 227 -30.72 -7.45 15.12
N GLU A 228 -29.65 -8.01 15.71
CA GLU A 228 -29.72 -9.21 16.51
C GLU A 228 -30.42 -8.97 17.86
N GLU A 229 -30.13 -7.85 18.53
CA GLU A 229 -30.86 -7.42 19.74
C GLU A 229 -32.37 -7.29 19.48
N TRP A 230 -32.75 -6.70 18.33
CA TRP A 230 -34.15 -6.56 17.91
C TRP A 230 -34.79 -7.91 17.52
N GLY A 231 -34.05 -8.80 16.86
CA GLY A 231 -34.50 -10.14 16.48
C GLY A 231 -34.75 -11.08 17.67
N HIS A 232 -34.25 -10.75 18.86
CA HIS A 232 -34.63 -11.43 20.11
C HIS A 232 -35.99 -10.95 20.67
N LEU A 233 -36.44 -9.74 20.31
CA LEU A 233 -37.71 -9.16 20.75
C LEU A 233 -38.88 -9.59 19.83
N TYR A 234 -38.63 -9.64 18.52
CA TYR A 234 -39.64 -9.94 17.50
C TYR A 234 -39.27 -11.21 16.69
N PRO A 235 -40.18 -12.18 16.52
CA PRO A 235 -39.88 -13.42 15.81
C PRO A 235 -39.71 -13.21 14.30
N VAL A 236 -38.46 -13.06 13.85
CA VAL A 236 -38.12 -12.83 12.44
C VAL A 236 -38.32 -14.10 11.61
N PRO A 237 -39.00 -14.05 10.44
CA PRO A 237 -39.12 -15.21 9.56
C PRO A 237 -37.77 -15.66 8.99
N LYS A 238 -37.54 -16.97 8.86
CA LYS A 238 -36.26 -17.56 8.43
C LYS A 238 -35.65 -16.92 7.16
N GLU A 239 -36.47 -16.57 6.18
CA GLU A 239 -36.03 -15.95 4.92
C GLU A 239 -35.34 -14.58 5.14
N HIS A 240 -35.82 -13.79 6.09
CA HIS A 240 -35.24 -12.48 6.42
C HIS A 240 -33.96 -12.63 7.24
N LEU A 241 -33.89 -13.64 8.12
CA LEU A 241 -32.64 -14.00 8.81
C LEU A 241 -31.56 -14.44 7.83
N ILE A 242 -31.90 -15.23 6.80
CA ILE A 242 -30.96 -15.59 5.72
C ILE A 242 -30.42 -14.33 5.03
N SER A 243 -31.30 -13.41 4.62
CA SER A 243 -30.90 -12.14 4.00
C SER A 243 -30.01 -11.28 4.92
N LEU A 244 -30.38 -11.14 6.20
CA LEU A 244 -29.61 -10.41 7.21
C LEU A 244 -28.20 -10.98 7.38
N HIS A 245 -28.09 -12.29 7.62
CA HIS A 245 -26.78 -12.93 7.80
C HIS A 245 -25.96 -12.93 6.51
N GLN A 246 -26.60 -12.98 5.34
CA GLN A 246 -25.92 -12.83 4.05
C GLN A 246 -25.29 -11.44 3.90
N GLU A 247 -26.04 -10.36 4.14
CA GLU A 247 -25.51 -8.99 4.08
C GLU A 247 -24.44 -8.73 5.15
N HIS A 248 -24.64 -9.20 6.39
CA HIS A 248 -23.64 -9.07 7.45
C HIS A 248 -22.35 -9.84 7.10
N LEU A 249 -22.46 -11.07 6.60
CA LEU A 249 -21.32 -11.89 6.17
C LEU A 249 -20.55 -11.22 5.03
N LEU A 250 -21.26 -10.68 4.02
CA LEU A 250 -20.64 -9.94 2.93
C LEU A 250 -19.94 -8.68 3.43
N HIS A 251 -20.57 -7.90 4.31
CA HIS A 251 -19.94 -6.71 4.88
C HIS A 251 -18.65 -7.04 5.66
N LEU A 252 -18.67 -8.06 6.54
CA LEU A 252 -17.47 -8.48 7.28
C LEU A 252 -16.35 -8.92 6.34
N LEU A 253 -16.67 -9.64 5.27
CA LEU A 253 -15.69 -10.10 4.28
C LEU A 253 -15.16 -8.98 3.38
N GLU A 254 -15.96 -7.96 3.08
CA GLU A 254 -15.50 -6.74 2.38
C GLU A 254 -14.59 -5.87 3.25
N MET A 255 -14.86 -5.79 4.56
CA MET A 255 -14.00 -5.14 5.53
C MET A 255 -12.71 -5.94 5.85
N GLY A 256 -12.61 -7.19 5.39
CA GLY A 256 -11.46 -8.08 5.61
C GLY A 256 -11.47 -8.88 6.92
N ASP A 257 -12.52 -8.74 7.74
CA ASP A 257 -12.69 -9.37 9.06
C ASP A 257 -13.11 -10.86 8.96
N THR A 258 -12.25 -11.68 8.34
CA THR A 258 -12.49 -13.12 8.12
C THR A 258 -12.73 -13.91 9.41
N GLU A 259 -12.18 -13.49 10.54
CA GLU A 259 -12.39 -14.14 11.85
C GLU A 259 -13.82 -13.92 12.37
N LYS A 260 -14.33 -12.68 12.30
CA LYS A 260 -15.73 -12.37 12.67
C LYS A 260 -16.73 -13.04 11.73
N ALA A 261 -16.40 -13.08 10.43
CA ALA A 261 -17.21 -13.80 9.43
C ALA A 261 -17.33 -15.30 9.76
N LEU A 262 -16.23 -15.92 10.19
CA LEU A 262 -16.23 -17.32 10.64
C LEU A 262 -17.01 -17.51 11.95
N GLN A 263 -16.83 -16.63 12.94
CA GLN A 263 -17.59 -16.65 14.20
C GLN A 263 -19.10 -16.50 13.96
N LEU A 264 -19.52 -15.64 13.03
CA LEU A 264 -20.92 -15.48 12.62
C LEU A 264 -21.47 -16.77 12.00
N LEU A 265 -20.72 -17.40 11.10
CA LEU A 265 -21.12 -18.68 10.50
C LEU A 265 -21.20 -19.80 11.53
N GLU A 266 -20.27 -19.85 12.49
CA GLU A 266 -20.30 -20.85 13.58
C GLU A 266 -21.47 -20.65 14.56
N ARG A 267 -21.88 -19.40 14.81
CA ARG A 267 -23.00 -19.03 15.69
C ARG A 267 -24.37 -19.47 15.16
N ILE A 268 -24.53 -19.63 13.84
CA ILE A 268 -25.78 -20.09 13.23
C ILE A 268 -25.94 -21.60 13.48
N GLU A 269 -26.81 -21.98 14.41
CA GLU A 269 -27.04 -23.38 14.81
C GLU A 269 -27.62 -24.26 13.67
N ASP A 270 -28.43 -23.68 12.79
CA ASP A 270 -29.10 -24.38 11.68
C ASP A 270 -28.12 -24.62 10.52
N SER A 271 -27.75 -25.89 10.30
CA SER A 271 -26.77 -26.30 9.28
C SER A 271 -27.26 -26.07 7.85
N ASP A 272 -28.57 -26.18 7.59
CA ASP A 272 -29.12 -25.98 6.24
C ASP A 272 -29.16 -24.47 5.93
N MET A 273 -29.55 -23.66 6.91
CA MET A 273 -29.50 -22.20 6.84
C MET A 273 -28.07 -21.70 6.58
N ARG A 274 -27.07 -22.26 7.27
CA ARG A 274 -25.65 -21.89 7.10
C ARG A 274 -25.12 -22.22 5.70
N LEU A 275 -25.53 -23.36 5.13
CA LEU A 275 -25.23 -23.72 3.74
C LEU A 275 -25.84 -22.71 2.76
N VAL A 276 -27.15 -22.44 2.89
CA VAL A 276 -27.88 -21.51 2.01
C VAL A 276 -27.27 -20.11 2.03
N ILE A 277 -26.97 -19.56 3.22
CA ILE A 277 -26.31 -18.25 3.36
C ILE A 277 -24.94 -18.25 2.66
N SER A 278 -24.14 -19.30 2.86
CA SER A 278 -22.79 -19.39 2.30
C SER A 278 -22.80 -19.51 0.77
N GLU A 279 -23.71 -20.31 0.20
CA GLU A 279 -23.86 -20.43 -1.26
C GLU A 279 -24.41 -19.15 -1.89
N GLN A 280 -25.50 -18.58 -1.34
CA GLN A 280 -26.08 -17.35 -1.88
C GLN A 280 -25.13 -16.16 -1.74
N SER A 281 -24.29 -16.10 -0.70
CA SER A 281 -23.23 -15.07 -0.59
C SER A 281 -22.18 -15.21 -1.68
N LEU A 282 -21.87 -16.44 -2.11
CA LEU A 282 -20.92 -16.69 -3.19
C LEU A 282 -21.50 -16.34 -4.57
N ASP A 283 -22.79 -16.62 -4.78
CA ASP A 283 -23.51 -16.29 -6.03
C ASP A 283 -23.72 -14.77 -6.23
N LYS A 284 -23.60 -13.96 -5.17
CA LYS A 284 -23.53 -12.48 -5.28
C LYS A 284 -22.19 -11.98 -5.87
N HIS A 285 -21.25 -12.88 -6.20
CA HIS A 285 -19.93 -12.57 -6.77
C HIS A 285 -19.16 -11.45 -6.02
N PRO A 286 -18.89 -11.64 -4.70
CA PRO A 286 -18.22 -10.63 -3.90
C PRO A 286 -16.72 -10.54 -4.21
N SER A 287 -16.02 -9.65 -3.52
CA SER A 287 -14.57 -9.39 -3.70
C SER A 287 -13.73 -10.69 -3.79
N LEU A 288 -12.57 -10.63 -4.46
CA LEU A 288 -11.70 -11.80 -4.65
C LEU A 288 -11.37 -12.53 -3.33
N ALA A 289 -11.15 -11.76 -2.24
CA ALA A 289 -10.87 -12.31 -0.91
C ALA A 289 -12.12 -12.97 -0.28
N ALA A 290 -13.28 -12.33 -0.38
CA ALA A 290 -14.56 -12.87 0.09
C ALA A 290 -14.94 -14.15 -0.66
N SER A 291 -14.84 -14.14 -1.99
CA SER A 291 -15.04 -15.31 -2.85
C SER A 291 -14.09 -16.46 -2.51
N HIS A 292 -12.81 -16.16 -2.23
CA HIS A 292 -11.85 -17.18 -1.78
C HIS A 292 -12.23 -17.78 -0.43
N PHE A 293 -12.60 -16.96 0.56
CA PHE A 293 -13.03 -17.40 1.88
C PHE A 293 -14.27 -18.30 1.81
N LEU A 294 -15.32 -17.85 1.11
CA LEU A 294 -16.58 -18.59 0.96
C LEU A 294 -16.37 -19.92 0.22
N ALA A 295 -15.59 -19.92 -0.87
CA ALA A 295 -15.28 -21.15 -1.59
C ALA A 295 -14.45 -22.14 -0.75
N ASN A 296 -13.49 -21.65 0.04
CA ASN A 296 -12.73 -22.47 1.00
C ASN A 296 -13.65 -23.05 2.10
N TYR A 297 -14.55 -22.23 2.64
CA TYR A 297 -15.48 -22.62 3.71
C TYR A 297 -16.46 -23.70 3.25
N LEU A 298 -17.12 -23.49 2.11
CA LEU A 298 -18.03 -24.46 1.48
C LEU A 298 -17.31 -25.78 1.16
N THR A 299 -16.11 -25.71 0.57
CA THR A 299 -15.31 -26.91 0.25
C THR A 299 -14.88 -27.68 1.51
N THR A 300 -14.62 -26.99 2.62
CA THR A 300 -14.13 -27.61 3.87
C THR A 300 -15.26 -28.20 4.72
N HIS A 301 -16.36 -27.47 4.90
CA HIS A 301 -17.44 -27.85 5.82
C HIS A 301 -18.61 -28.58 5.13
N PHE A 302 -18.90 -28.27 3.87
CA PHE A 302 -20.14 -28.70 3.18
C PHE A 302 -19.93 -29.65 2.00
N TYR A 303 -18.72 -30.17 1.79
CA TYR A 303 -18.35 -31.10 0.71
C TYR A 303 -19.40 -32.18 0.39
N LYS A 304 -20.02 -32.78 1.42
CA LYS A 304 -20.97 -33.90 1.27
C LYS A 304 -22.41 -33.50 0.92
N TYR A 305 -22.74 -32.22 1.01
CA TYR A 305 -24.10 -31.71 0.81
C TYR A 305 -24.30 -31.02 -0.55
N LEU A 306 -23.20 -30.69 -1.23
CA LEU A 306 -23.20 -30.06 -2.55
C LEU A 306 -23.42 -31.09 -3.67
N THR A 307 -24.04 -30.67 -4.78
CA THR A 307 -24.11 -31.49 -6.00
C THR A 307 -22.74 -31.57 -6.67
N ALA A 308 -22.46 -32.65 -7.41
CA ALA A 308 -21.14 -32.83 -8.04
C ALA A 308 -20.76 -31.70 -9.03
N THR A 309 -21.74 -31.12 -9.74
CA THR A 309 -21.50 -29.97 -10.62
C THR A 309 -21.12 -28.73 -9.83
N ARG A 310 -21.90 -28.40 -8.79
CA ARG A 310 -21.69 -27.24 -7.93
C ARG A 310 -20.40 -27.35 -7.12
N HIS A 311 -20.05 -28.56 -6.70
CA HIS A 311 -18.78 -28.86 -6.06
C HIS A 311 -17.59 -28.50 -6.98
N ASN A 312 -17.63 -28.97 -8.23
CA ASN A 312 -16.57 -28.68 -9.22
C ASN A 312 -16.46 -27.17 -9.52
N GLU A 313 -17.58 -26.44 -9.58
CA GLU A 313 -17.61 -24.98 -9.75
C GLU A 313 -16.93 -24.25 -8.59
N ILE A 314 -17.35 -24.54 -7.34
CA ILE A 314 -16.81 -23.92 -6.13
C ILE A 314 -15.33 -24.26 -5.96
N GLN A 315 -14.93 -25.50 -6.27
CA GLN A 315 -13.55 -25.95 -6.18
C GLN A 315 -12.66 -25.29 -7.25
N ALA A 316 -13.14 -25.18 -8.49
CA ALA A 316 -12.43 -24.43 -9.54
C ALA A 316 -12.26 -22.95 -9.15
N LEU A 317 -13.30 -22.33 -8.58
CA LEU A 317 -13.26 -20.97 -8.05
C LEU A 317 -12.29 -20.82 -6.86
N TYR A 318 -12.24 -21.79 -5.94
CA TYR A 318 -11.26 -21.83 -4.86
C TYR A 318 -9.83 -21.88 -5.40
N MET A 319 -9.55 -22.75 -6.37
CA MET A 319 -8.23 -22.87 -6.99
C MET A 319 -7.83 -21.61 -7.76
N GLY A 320 -8.72 -21.08 -8.61
CA GLY A 320 -8.43 -19.89 -9.41
C GLY A 320 -8.30 -18.63 -8.56
N SER A 321 -9.14 -18.44 -7.53
CA SER A 321 -8.96 -17.35 -6.56
C SER A 321 -7.64 -17.48 -5.79
N LYS A 322 -7.25 -18.69 -5.37
CA LYS A 322 -5.96 -18.93 -4.72
C LYS A 322 -4.78 -18.59 -5.63
N VAL A 323 -4.84 -18.97 -6.90
CA VAL A 323 -3.82 -18.59 -7.89
C VAL A 323 -3.78 -17.07 -8.09
N LEU A 324 -4.93 -16.40 -8.25
CA LEU A 324 -4.99 -14.93 -8.37
C LEU A 324 -4.37 -14.20 -7.17
N LEU A 325 -4.54 -14.72 -5.95
CA LEU A 325 -3.93 -14.16 -4.75
C LEU A 325 -2.38 -14.30 -4.76
N THR A 326 -1.82 -15.30 -5.45
CA THR A 326 -0.35 -15.40 -5.66
C THR A 326 0.19 -14.43 -6.72
N LEU A 327 -0.67 -13.85 -7.56
CA LEU A 327 -0.25 -12.90 -8.60
C LEU A 327 -0.07 -11.47 -8.04
N PRO A 328 0.77 -10.64 -8.68
CA PRO A 328 0.94 -9.24 -8.29
C PRO A 328 -0.37 -8.45 -8.40
N GLU A 329 -0.66 -7.68 -7.35
CA GLU A 329 -1.89 -6.90 -7.17
C GLU A 329 -2.40 -6.11 -8.39
N PRO A 330 -1.60 -5.29 -9.10
CA PRO A 330 -2.10 -4.47 -10.20
C PRO A 330 -2.63 -5.27 -11.40
N TYR A 331 -2.32 -6.57 -11.49
CA TYR A 331 -2.77 -7.43 -12.59
C TYR A 331 -3.93 -8.35 -12.19
N ARG A 332 -4.28 -8.47 -10.90
CA ARG A 332 -5.35 -9.40 -10.43
C ARG A 332 -6.69 -9.10 -11.08
N ALA A 333 -7.00 -7.83 -11.33
CA ALA A 333 -8.22 -7.41 -12.00
C ALA A 333 -8.34 -7.96 -13.43
N SER A 334 -7.24 -8.03 -14.19
CA SER A 334 -7.22 -8.49 -15.60
C SER A 334 -7.46 -10.00 -15.79
N TYR A 335 -7.43 -10.78 -14.70
CA TYR A 335 -7.64 -12.23 -14.69
C TYR A 335 -8.78 -12.66 -13.75
N SER A 336 -9.44 -11.72 -13.06
CA SER A 336 -10.46 -12.01 -12.03
C SER A 336 -11.68 -12.73 -12.60
N HIS A 337 -12.05 -12.43 -13.85
CA HIS A 337 -13.15 -13.07 -14.58
C HIS A 337 -12.87 -14.55 -14.92
N LEU A 338 -11.61 -14.98 -14.93
CA LEU A 338 -11.20 -16.38 -15.12
C LEU A 338 -10.99 -17.15 -13.81
N SER A 339 -11.33 -16.55 -12.66
CA SER A 339 -11.23 -17.20 -11.35
C SER A 339 -11.96 -18.54 -11.25
N SER A 340 -13.06 -18.73 -12.00
CA SER A 340 -13.82 -19.99 -12.10
C SER A 340 -13.25 -21.00 -13.11
N ARG A 341 -12.23 -20.62 -13.90
CA ARG A 341 -11.61 -21.42 -14.97
C ARG A 341 -10.07 -21.34 -14.88
N PRO A 342 -9.44 -21.92 -13.84
CA PRO A 342 -8.00 -21.80 -13.59
C PRO A 342 -7.11 -22.26 -14.77
N LEU A 343 -7.55 -23.23 -15.57
CA LEU A 343 -6.82 -23.68 -16.76
C LEU A 343 -6.82 -22.62 -17.89
N LEU A 344 -7.92 -21.89 -18.09
CA LEU A 344 -7.98 -20.77 -19.04
C LEU A 344 -7.13 -19.59 -18.55
N MET A 345 -7.12 -19.31 -17.25
CA MET A 345 -6.23 -18.30 -16.67
C MET A 345 -4.75 -18.66 -16.92
N LEU A 346 -4.38 -19.93 -16.79
CA LEU A 346 -3.04 -20.42 -17.12
C LEU A 346 -2.75 -20.29 -18.63
N GLU A 347 -3.71 -20.61 -19.51
CA GLU A 347 -3.60 -20.41 -20.97
C GLU A 347 -3.33 -18.94 -21.31
N GLN A 348 -4.07 -18.00 -20.71
CA GLN A 348 -3.89 -16.57 -20.92
C GLN A 348 -2.52 -16.05 -20.41
N LEU A 349 -2.04 -16.54 -19.26
CA LEU A 349 -0.70 -16.21 -18.76
C LEU A 349 0.41 -16.67 -19.72
N LEU A 350 0.27 -17.86 -20.31
CA LEU A 350 1.20 -18.38 -21.33
C LEU A 350 1.13 -17.58 -22.64
N MET A 351 -0.08 -17.18 -23.07
CA MET A 351 -0.28 -16.33 -24.26
C MET A 351 0.41 -14.97 -24.11
N ASN A 352 0.30 -14.34 -22.94
CA ASN A 352 0.89 -13.03 -22.64
C ASN A 352 2.36 -13.08 -22.18
N MET A 353 3.07 -14.18 -22.46
CA MET A 353 4.48 -14.42 -22.12
C MET A 353 4.82 -14.29 -20.61
N LYS A 354 3.84 -14.36 -19.70
CA LYS A 354 4.04 -14.18 -18.25
C LYS A 354 4.51 -15.50 -17.60
N VAL A 355 5.58 -16.11 -18.12
CA VAL A 355 6.02 -17.46 -17.73
C VAL A 355 6.40 -17.57 -16.25
N ASP A 356 6.97 -16.52 -15.66
CA ASP A 356 7.30 -16.49 -14.22
C ASP A 356 6.04 -16.55 -13.34
N TRP A 357 4.95 -15.90 -13.78
CA TRP A 357 3.65 -15.95 -13.09
C TRP A 357 2.96 -17.30 -13.31
N ALA A 358 3.05 -17.85 -14.52
CA ALA A 358 2.60 -19.20 -14.83
C ALA A 358 3.33 -20.24 -13.95
N ALA A 359 4.63 -20.08 -13.68
CA ALA A 359 5.38 -20.99 -12.81
C ALA A 359 4.81 -21.04 -11.37
N VAL A 360 4.52 -19.87 -10.78
CA VAL A 360 3.91 -19.78 -9.44
C VAL A 360 2.48 -20.32 -9.43
N ALA A 361 1.69 -20.01 -10.45
CA ALA A 361 0.35 -20.54 -10.64
C ALA A 361 0.36 -22.08 -10.72
N VAL A 362 1.25 -22.66 -11.52
CA VAL A 362 1.40 -24.11 -11.71
C VAL A 362 1.89 -24.81 -10.44
N GLN A 363 2.85 -24.22 -9.72
CA GLN A 363 3.26 -24.75 -8.41
C GLN A 363 2.09 -24.78 -7.42
N THR A 364 1.24 -23.75 -7.44
CA THR A 364 0.04 -23.66 -6.60
C THR A 364 -1.01 -24.70 -7.03
N LEU A 365 -1.34 -24.79 -8.32
CA LEU A 365 -2.29 -25.78 -8.84
C LEU A 365 -1.84 -27.22 -8.57
N HIS A 366 -0.56 -27.55 -8.77
CA HIS A 366 0.00 -28.86 -8.44
C HIS A 366 -0.17 -29.21 -6.95
N GLN A 367 -0.05 -28.25 -6.03
CA GLN A 367 -0.27 -28.50 -4.59
C GLN A 367 -1.75 -28.77 -4.26
N LEU A 368 -2.69 -28.17 -5.00
CA LEU A 368 -4.13 -28.31 -4.76
C LEU A 368 -4.73 -29.56 -5.42
N LEU A 369 -4.18 -30.00 -6.54
CA LEU A 369 -4.60 -31.22 -7.26
C LEU A 369 -4.26 -32.52 -6.51
N VAL A 370 -3.40 -32.49 -5.48
CA VAL A 370 -3.03 -33.70 -4.72
C VAL A 370 -4.22 -34.21 -3.91
N GLY A 371 -4.88 -35.25 -4.43
CA GLY A 371 -5.97 -35.95 -3.75
C GLY A 371 -7.37 -35.37 -3.99
N GLN A 372 -7.56 -34.62 -5.08
CA GLN A 372 -8.85 -34.03 -5.45
C GLN A 372 -9.25 -34.38 -6.89
N GLU A 373 -10.49 -34.86 -7.09
CA GLU A 373 -11.06 -35.12 -8.43
C GLU A 373 -11.68 -33.83 -8.98
N ILE A 374 -10.87 -33.04 -9.68
CA ILE A 374 -11.28 -31.77 -10.31
C ILE A 374 -11.55 -31.99 -11.80
N GLY A 375 -12.34 -31.11 -12.43
CA GLY A 375 -12.65 -31.16 -13.87
C GLY A 375 -11.48 -30.92 -14.84
N PHE A 376 -10.23 -30.94 -14.37
CA PHE A 376 -9.00 -30.96 -15.18
C PHE A 376 -7.87 -31.63 -14.39
N THR A 377 -6.86 -32.12 -15.12
CA THR A 377 -5.77 -32.96 -14.62
C THR A 377 -4.40 -32.30 -14.77
N VAL A 378 -3.33 -32.97 -14.28
CA VAL A 378 -1.95 -32.53 -14.53
C VAL A 378 -1.58 -32.70 -16.01
N GLU A 379 -2.08 -33.76 -16.62
CA GLU A 379 -1.94 -34.08 -18.04
C GLU A 379 -2.53 -32.97 -18.93
N ASP A 380 -3.63 -32.33 -18.52
CA ASP A 380 -4.22 -31.19 -19.26
C ASP A 380 -3.32 -29.94 -19.21
N MET A 381 -2.66 -29.67 -18.08
CA MET A 381 -1.66 -28.60 -17.98
C MET A 381 -0.41 -28.91 -18.81
N ASP A 382 0.07 -30.15 -18.76
CA ASP A 382 1.23 -30.60 -19.55
C ASP A 382 0.94 -30.56 -21.07
N ALA A 383 -0.29 -30.89 -21.50
CA ALA A 383 -0.75 -30.70 -22.87
C ALA A 383 -0.78 -29.21 -23.27
N LEU A 384 -1.19 -28.32 -22.37
CA LEU A 384 -1.18 -26.87 -22.58
C LEU A 384 0.24 -26.32 -22.75
N PHE A 385 1.18 -26.69 -21.88
CA PHE A 385 2.59 -26.32 -22.04
C PHE A 385 3.16 -26.84 -23.36
N SER A 386 2.81 -28.07 -23.74
CA SER A 386 3.24 -28.69 -25.00
C SER A 386 2.74 -27.86 -26.21
N LYS A 387 1.45 -27.51 -26.25
CA LYS A 387 0.81 -26.68 -27.29
C LYS A 387 1.47 -25.30 -27.43
N TYR A 388 1.65 -24.57 -26.33
CA TYR A 388 2.17 -23.19 -26.38
C TYR A 388 3.68 -23.11 -26.59
N SER A 389 4.45 -24.06 -26.06
CA SER A 389 5.88 -24.14 -26.37
C SER A 389 6.16 -24.56 -27.82
N GLU A 390 5.25 -25.27 -28.50
CA GLU A 390 5.35 -25.49 -29.94
C GLU A 390 5.12 -24.17 -30.70
N ARG A 391 4.06 -23.42 -30.36
CA ARG A 391 3.80 -22.08 -30.93
C ARG A 391 4.92 -21.07 -30.70
N ALA A 392 5.72 -21.21 -29.65
CA ALA A 392 6.91 -20.38 -29.43
C ALA A 392 7.98 -20.56 -30.52
N LEU A 393 7.94 -21.65 -31.30
CA LEU A 393 8.86 -21.93 -32.42
C LEU A 393 8.23 -21.72 -33.81
N ASP A 394 6.95 -21.35 -33.89
CA ASP A 394 6.26 -21.12 -35.16
C ASP A 394 6.76 -19.84 -35.85
N PHE A 395 6.73 -19.84 -37.19
CA PHE A 395 7.09 -18.69 -38.01
C PHE A 395 5.83 -17.88 -38.35
N PRO A 396 5.70 -16.60 -37.91
CA PRO A 396 4.47 -15.81 -38.12
C PRO A 396 4.10 -15.50 -39.58
N TYR A 397 4.94 -15.87 -40.54
CA TYR A 397 4.78 -15.58 -41.96
C TYR A 397 3.52 -16.20 -42.58
N SER A 398 3.10 -17.38 -42.12
CA SER A 398 1.91 -18.09 -42.63
C SER A 398 0.56 -17.53 -42.15
N LEU A 399 0.56 -16.63 -41.16
CA LEU A 399 -0.66 -16.03 -40.60
C LEU A 399 -0.91 -14.60 -41.08
N LYS A 400 0.13 -13.85 -41.47
CA LYS A 400 -0.01 -12.47 -41.95
C LYS A 400 -0.85 -12.37 -43.23
N GLU A 401 -0.79 -13.37 -44.10
CA GLU A 401 -1.55 -13.40 -45.35
C GLU A 401 -3.07 -13.55 -45.12
N LYS A 402 -3.48 -14.33 -44.10
CA LYS A 402 -4.90 -14.48 -43.71
C LYS A 402 -5.50 -13.24 -43.06
N ARG A 403 -4.67 -12.38 -42.44
CA ARG A 403 -5.14 -11.17 -41.73
C ARG A 403 -5.69 -10.11 -42.69
N SER A 404 -5.28 -10.14 -43.96
CA SER A 404 -5.77 -9.26 -45.02
C SER A 404 -7.25 -9.51 -45.36
N ASP A 405 -7.68 -10.78 -45.38
CA ASP A 405 -9.04 -11.19 -45.78
C ASP A 405 -10.03 -11.23 -44.60
N SER A 406 -9.55 -11.45 -43.37
CA SER A 406 -10.42 -11.56 -42.17
C SER A 406 -10.80 -10.20 -41.58
N VAL A 407 -9.85 -9.26 -41.49
CA VAL A 407 -10.06 -7.92 -40.88
C VAL A 407 -11.12 -7.11 -41.63
N ILE A 408 -11.30 -7.33 -42.94
CA ILE A 408 -12.34 -6.65 -43.72
C ILE A 408 -13.75 -7.14 -43.35
N ARG A 409 -13.93 -8.39 -42.90
CA ARG A 409 -15.26 -8.95 -42.58
C ARG A 409 -15.70 -8.78 -41.13
N THR A 410 -14.79 -8.87 -40.16
CA THR A 410 -15.14 -8.71 -38.73
C THR A 410 -15.46 -7.27 -38.38
N GLN A 411 -14.86 -6.29 -39.07
CA GLN A 411 -15.08 -4.87 -38.81
C GLN A 411 -16.38 -4.30 -39.43
N GLU A 412 -16.96 -5.00 -40.43
CA GLU A 412 -18.31 -4.73 -40.94
C GLU A 412 -19.41 -5.39 -40.08
N SER A 413 -19.13 -6.57 -39.51
CA SER A 413 -20.12 -7.37 -38.76
C SER A 413 -20.52 -6.78 -37.40
N LEU A 414 -19.69 -5.93 -36.80
CA LEU A 414 -19.99 -5.20 -35.55
C LEU A 414 -20.64 -3.82 -35.78
N ASN A 415 -20.87 -3.41 -37.04
CA ASN A 415 -21.43 -2.10 -37.39
C ASN A 415 -22.79 -2.16 -38.12
N GLN A 416 -23.44 -3.32 -38.19
CA GLN A 416 -24.80 -3.44 -38.78
C GLN A 416 -25.74 -4.35 -37.97
N VAL A 417 -26.31 -3.81 -36.88
CA VAL A 417 -27.69 -4.16 -36.46
C VAL A 417 -28.46 -2.87 -36.11
N SER A 418 -28.96 -2.24 -37.18
CA SER A 418 -30.34 -1.73 -37.28
C SER A 418 -30.85 -0.67 -36.30
N GLU A 419 -30.80 0.60 -36.74
CA GLU A 419 -31.91 1.54 -36.51
C GLU A 419 -33.14 1.21 -37.42
N SER A 420 -34.26 1.92 -37.19
CA SER A 420 -35.60 1.83 -37.80
C SER A 420 -36.54 0.74 -37.23
N ASP A 421 -37.80 1.02 -36.86
CA ASP A 421 -38.49 2.32 -36.85
C ASP A 421 -39.74 2.37 -35.95
N THR A 422 -39.97 3.52 -35.29
CA THR A 422 -41.27 4.04 -34.75
C THR A 422 -42.07 3.18 -33.72
N SER A 423 -42.66 3.68 -32.61
CA SER A 423 -42.71 4.97 -31.89
C SER A 423 -43.35 4.70 -30.49
N SER A 424 -43.61 5.61 -29.52
CA SER A 424 -43.69 7.08 -29.52
C SER A 424 -43.45 7.73 -28.13
N LYS A 425 -43.68 9.06 -28.07
CA LYS A 425 -43.75 10.02 -26.94
C LYS A 425 -44.52 9.50 -25.69
N SER A 426 -44.28 9.93 -24.45
CA SER A 426 -43.61 11.13 -23.83
C SER A 426 -43.14 10.78 -22.40
N GLY A 427 -42.29 11.48 -21.65
CA GLY A 427 -41.62 12.78 -21.80
C GLY A 427 -41.80 13.69 -20.57
N SER A 428 -40.83 13.78 -19.64
CA SER A 428 -40.41 14.97 -18.85
C SER A 428 -39.45 14.67 -17.66
N ALA A 429 -38.32 15.41 -17.64
CA ALA A 429 -37.65 16.07 -16.50
C ALA A 429 -36.99 15.31 -15.30
N GLU A 430 -35.67 15.56 -15.19
CA GLU A 430 -34.93 16.04 -13.98
C GLU A 430 -34.79 15.17 -12.70
N LEU A 431 -33.57 14.66 -12.40
CA LEU A 431 -32.56 15.30 -11.53
C LEU A 431 -31.33 14.40 -11.25
N SER A 432 -30.21 15.04 -10.85
CA SER A 432 -28.91 14.42 -10.52
C SER A 432 -28.82 13.97 -9.05
N PRO A 433 -27.89 13.06 -8.71
CA PRO A 433 -26.91 13.34 -7.63
C PRO A 433 -25.46 13.09 -8.10
N ALA A 434 -24.46 13.92 -7.78
CA ALA A 434 -23.89 14.26 -6.47
C ALA A 434 -22.89 13.20 -5.95
N SER A 435 -21.71 13.67 -5.51
CA SER A 435 -20.52 12.87 -5.21
C SER A 435 -19.93 13.21 -3.83
N PHE A 436 -18.96 12.40 -3.38
CA PHE A 436 -18.09 12.56 -2.18
C PHE A 436 -18.61 11.91 -0.86
N PRO A 437 -17.77 11.73 0.20
CA PRO A 437 -16.47 11.01 0.20
C PRO A 437 -16.11 10.24 1.51
N VAL A 438 -15.42 9.09 1.46
CA VAL A 438 -14.60 8.55 2.58
C VAL A 438 -13.48 7.70 1.94
N CYS A 439 -12.17 8.01 1.98
CA CYS A 439 -11.20 8.09 3.09
C CYS A 439 -10.88 6.73 3.76
N TRP A 440 -9.60 6.36 3.85
CA TRP A 440 -8.93 5.88 5.08
C TRP A 440 -7.45 5.56 4.79
N ASN A 441 -6.57 5.96 5.72
CA ASN A 441 -5.13 5.72 5.67
C ASN A 441 -4.76 4.47 6.50
N GLY A 442 -3.65 3.81 6.15
CA GLY A 442 -2.89 2.97 7.09
C GLY A 442 -2.17 1.80 6.43
N TYR A 443 -0.84 1.85 6.35
CA TYR A 443 0.05 1.23 7.35
C TYR A 443 1.54 1.48 7.04
N GLU A 444 2.36 1.48 8.09
CA GLU A 444 3.81 1.71 8.03
C GLU A 444 4.63 0.40 7.87
N ALA A 445 5.90 0.61 7.48
CA ALA A 445 7.09 -0.15 7.90
C ALA A 445 7.42 -1.55 7.32
N SER A 446 8.33 -1.52 6.33
CA SER A 446 9.69 -2.13 6.43
C SER A 446 9.89 -3.66 6.49
N VAL A 447 10.64 -4.21 5.50
CA VAL A 447 12.08 -4.59 5.63
C VAL A 447 12.69 -5.08 4.29
N SER A 448 13.56 -4.23 3.73
CA SER A 448 14.91 -4.43 3.13
C SER A 448 15.33 -5.60 2.19
N LEU A 449 16.22 -5.22 1.24
CA LEU A 449 17.20 -6.00 0.42
C LEU A 449 16.70 -6.52 -0.96
N PHE A 450 17.34 -6.28 -2.12
CA PHE A 450 18.66 -5.73 -2.49
C PHE A 450 18.61 -4.76 -3.73
N TYR A 451 19.67 -3.96 -3.91
CA TYR A 451 19.81 -2.82 -4.85
C TYR A 451 19.68 -3.05 -6.37
N SER A 452 19.03 -2.12 -7.09
CA SER A 452 19.69 -1.25 -8.11
C SER A 452 18.77 -0.15 -8.70
N THR A 453 18.86 1.06 -8.14
CA THR A 453 18.55 2.39 -8.74
C THR A 453 17.48 2.50 -9.85
N LYS A 454 16.26 2.85 -9.46
CA LYS A 454 15.30 3.64 -10.25
C LYS A 454 14.73 4.77 -9.39
N GLU A 455 14.98 6.00 -9.79
CA GLU A 455 14.41 7.26 -9.27
C GLU A 455 14.15 8.15 -10.50
N GLU A 456 13.06 8.89 -10.67
CA GLU A 456 11.80 9.08 -9.95
C GLU A 456 10.77 9.55 -11.00
N ASP A 457 9.51 9.14 -10.88
CA ASP A 457 8.36 9.74 -11.56
C ASP A 457 7.28 10.02 -10.50
N GLN A 458 7.47 11.09 -9.72
CA GLN A 458 6.44 11.60 -8.81
C GLN A 458 6.67 13.09 -8.48
N ASP A 459 6.19 13.94 -9.38
CA ASP A 459 6.01 15.38 -9.16
C ASP A 459 4.98 15.87 -10.19
N LEU A 460 3.77 16.24 -9.74
CA LEU A 460 2.80 17.18 -10.36
C LEU A 460 1.38 16.96 -9.79
N MET A 461 1.10 17.56 -8.64
CA MET A 461 -0.22 18.08 -8.27
C MET A 461 -0.04 19.53 -7.79
N GLU A 462 -1.09 20.34 -7.94
CA GLU A 462 -1.21 21.77 -7.59
C GLU A 462 -0.59 22.82 -8.55
N ALA A 463 -1.45 23.38 -9.40
CA ALA A 463 -1.62 24.84 -9.59
C ALA A 463 -2.89 25.10 -10.44
N GLN A 464 -3.86 25.85 -9.90
CA GLN A 464 -5.16 26.09 -10.55
C GLN A 464 -5.34 27.56 -10.98
N THR A 465 -6.16 27.76 -12.02
CA THR A 465 -6.82 29.03 -12.43
C THR A 465 -5.98 30.22 -12.94
N CYS A 466 -6.12 30.53 -14.24
CA CYS A 466 -6.62 31.83 -14.70
C CYS A 466 -7.10 31.68 -16.16
N GLY A 467 -8.29 32.17 -16.50
CA GLY A 467 -8.92 31.93 -17.81
C GLY A 467 -9.10 33.19 -18.66
N ASN A 468 -9.09 33.03 -19.99
CA ASN A 468 -10.11 33.66 -20.86
C ASN A 468 -10.12 33.06 -22.28
N GLY A 469 -11.30 33.07 -22.90
CA GLY A 469 -11.67 32.24 -24.05
C GLY A 469 -11.01 32.51 -25.41
N GLY A 470 -11.15 31.50 -26.28
CA GLY A 470 -10.84 31.47 -27.71
C GLY A 470 -11.52 30.24 -28.32
N LEU A 471 -12.21 30.38 -29.46
CA LEU A 471 -13.22 29.43 -29.93
C LEU A 471 -12.70 28.01 -30.29
N ASP A 472 -13.61 27.06 -30.10
CA ASP A 472 -13.52 25.63 -30.36
C ASP A 472 -13.56 25.29 -31.87
N CYS A 473 -12.69 24.37 -32.31
CA CYS A 473 -12.88 23.57 -33.54
C CYS A 473 -11.85 22.41 -33.62
N SER A 474 -12.16 21.25 -33.03
CA SER A 474 -12.08 19.96 -33.74
C SER A 474 -12.47 18.80 -32.81
N VAL A 475 -13.36 17.94 -33.32
CA VAL A 475 -13.93 16.81 -32.58
C VAL A 475 -12.85 15.78 -32.22
N VAL A 476 -12.93 15.28 -30.99
CA VAL A 476 -12.00 14.35 -30.38
C VAL A 476 -12.00 12.98 -31.10
N MET A 477 -11.01 12.77 -31.97
CA MET A 477 -10.45 11.42 -32.20
C MET A 477 -9.44 11.13 -31.09
N ARG A 478 -9.92 10.65 -29.93
CA ARG A 478 -9.08 10.06 -28.90
C ARG A 478 -8.55 8.73 -29.42
N VAL A 479 -7.39 8.75 -30.06
CA VAL A 479 -6.60 7.53 -30.26
C VAL A 479 -6.14 7.07 -28.87
N PRO A 480 -6.49 5.86 -28.41
CA PRO A 480 -5.96 5.36 -27.14
C PRO A 480 -4.44 5.28 -27.19
N LYS A 481 -3.76 5.55 -26.07
CA LYS A 481 -2.36 5.14 -25.93
C LYS A 481 -2.27 3.64 -26.25
N ALA A 482 -1.23 3.22 -26.97
CA ALA A 482 -0.98 1.82 -27.23
C ALA A 482 -0.77 1.07 -25.91
N THR A 483 -1.86 0.46 -25.41
CA THR A 483 -1.80 -0.64 -24.47
C THR A 483 -0.99 -1.76 -25.13
N GLU A 484 -0.11 -2.40 -24.37
CA GLU A 484 0.40 -3.72 -24.74
C GLU A 484 -0.83 -4.58 -25.08
N LEU A 485 -0.87 -5.14 -26.30
CA LEU A 485 -2.01 -5.94 -26.76
C LEU A 485 -1.99 -7.29 -26.04
N GLU A 486 -2.47 -7.28 -24.80
CA GLU A 486 -2.68 -8.51 -24.04
C GLU A 486 -3.81 -9.31 -24.70
N TRP A 487 -3.54 -10.58 -25.00
CA TRP A 487 -4.54 -11.53 -25.42
C TRP A 487 -5.46 -11.82 -24.23
N LEU A 488 -6.76 -11.67 -24.45
CA LEU A 488 -7.80 -11.90 -23.45
C LEU A 488 -8.60 -13.13 -23.84
N LEU A 489 -8.80 -14.05 -22.89
CA LEU A 489 -9.75 -15.14 -22.98
C LEU A 489 -11.00 -14.77 -22.18
N SER A 490 -12.15 -15.27 -22.62
CA SER A 490 -13.43 -15.11 -21.93
C SER A 490 -13.90 -16.46 -21.36
N LEU A 491 -15.09 -16.47 -20.76
CA LEU A 491 -15.75 -17.71 -20.34
C LEU A 491 -16.45 -18.44 -21.51
N SER A 492 -16.51 -17.81 -22.70
CA SER A 492 -17.11 -18.34 -23.92
C SER A 492 -16.07 -19.11 -24.75
N GLU A 493 -16.30 -20.40 -24.96
CA GLU A 493 -15.33 -21.25 -25.68
C GLU A 493 -15.26 -20.93 -27.18
N ASP A 494 -16.38 -20.51 -27.79
CA ASP A 494 -16.44 -20.13 -29.21
C ASP A 494 -15.59 -18.88 -29.49
N GLU A 495 -15.57 -17.91 -28.56
CA GLU A 495 -14.70 -16.73 -28.64
C GLU A 495 -13.24 -17.11 -28.44
N ASN A 496 -12.95 -17.91 -27.41
CA ASN A 496 -11.60 -18.41 -27.12
C ASN A 496 -10.98 -19.15 -28.30
N GLU A 497 -11.77 -19.92 -29.05
CA GLU A 497 -11.27 -20.66 -30.21
C GLU A 497 -10.90 -19.73 -31.38
N ILE A 498 -11.61 -18.61 -31.57
CA ILE A 498 -11.20 -17.55 -32.51
C ILE A 498 -9.86 -16.94 -32.07
N VAL A 499 -9.77 -16.53 -30.79
CA VAL A 499 -8.54 -15.93 -30.23
C VAL A 499 -7.35 -16.89 -30.36
N ARG A 500 -7.53 -18.18 -30.05
CA ARG A 500 -6.50 -19.22 -30.23
C ARG A 500 -6.13 -19.42 -31.70
N ASN A 501 -7.03 -19.25 -32.65
CA ASN A 501 -6.71 -19.39 -34.07
C ASN A 501 -5.92 -18.17 -34.62
N GLU A 502 -6.14 -16.99 -34.08
CA GLU A 502 -5.38 -15.78 -34.43
C GLU A 502 -4.06 -15.62 -33.64
N PHE A 503 -3.92 -16.30 -32.50
CA PHE A 503 -2.78 -16.15 -31.59
C PHE A 503 -1.42 -16.53 -32.20
N TYR A 504 -0.47 -15.61 -32.11
CA TYR A 504 0.95 -15.85 -32.34
C TYR A 504 1.80 -15.06 -31.33
N TYR A 505 3.00 -15.54 -31.04
CA TYR A 505 3.99 -14.80 -30.26
C TYR A 505 4.76 -13.83 -31.16
N GLU A 506 4.78 -12.53 -30.81
CA GLU A 506 5.50 -11.51 -31.60
C GLU A 506 7.01 -11.74 -31.70
N GLN A 507 7.58 -12.43 -30.71
CA GLN A 507 9.01 -12.75 -30.62
C GLN A 507 9.35 -14.14 -31.21
N ALA A 508 8.41 -14.83 -31.86
CA ALA A 508 8.67 -16.15 -32.44
C ALA A 508 9.41 -16.05 -33.79
N PRO A 509 10.32 -17.00 -34.09
CA PRO A 509 10.66 -18.19 -33.29
C PRO A 509 11.62 -17.88 -32.12
N SER A 510 11.29 -18.38 -30.93
CA SER A 510 12.03 -18.16 -29.67
C SER A 510 12.35 -19.47 -28.96
N SER A 511 13.61 -19.88 -28.99
CA SER A 511 14.10 -21.06 -28.26
C SER A 511 14.01 -20.89 -26.75
N SER A 512 14.29 -19.69 -26.23
CA SER A 512 14.21 -19.40 -24.79
C SER A 512 12.78 -19.52 -24.27
N LEU A 513 11.78 -18.95 -24.96
CA LEU A 513 10.38 -19.05 -24.55
C LEU A 513 9.88 -20.50 -24.58
N CYS A 514 10.20 -21.25 -25.64
CA CYS A 514 9.90 -22.68 -25.75
C CYS A 514 10.47 -23.50 -24.58
N ILE A 515 11.75 -23.28 -24.24
CA ILE A 515 12.43 -23.96 -23.13
C ILE A 515 11.83 -23.57 -21.78
N SER A 516 11.55 -22.28 -21.55
CA SER A 516 10.96 -21.80 -20.29
C SER A 516 9.56 -22.38 -20.06
N ILE A 517 8.70 -22.44 -21.09
CA ILE A 517 7.37 -23.05 -20.98
C ILE A 517 7.48 -24.56 -20.71
N LEU A 518 8.35 -25.29 -21.43
CA LEU A 518 8.58 -26.73 -21.16
C LEU A 518 9.25 -27.01 -19.80
N SER A 519 9.87 -26.02 -19.16
CA SER A 519 10.43 -26.20 -17.81
C SER A 519 9.37 -26.33 -16.72
N LEU A 520 8.12 -25.92 -17.00
CA LEU A 520 6.98 -26.00 -16.08
C LEU A 520 6.27 -27.38 -16.09
N HIS A 521 6.49 -28.16 -17.14
CA HIS A 521 5.85 -29.45 -17.39
C HIS A 521 6.33 -30.51 -16.40
N SER A 522 5.42 -31.38 -15.94
CA SER A 522 5.68 -32.32 -14.84
C SER A 522 6.73 -33.39 -15.22
N ASP A 523 6.55 -34.12 -16.33
CA ASP A 523 7.52 -35.09 -16.83
C ASP A 523 8.65 -34.45 -17.65
N SER A 524 9.81 -34.30 -17.03
CA SER A 524 11.03 -33.83 -17.69
C SER A 524 11.55 -34.79 -18.78
N THR A 525 11.15 -36.06 -18.78
CA THR A 525 11.51 -37.05 -19.82
C THR A 525 10.74 -36.80 -21.11
N ALA A 526 9.42 -36.62 -21.03
CA ALA A 526 8.58 -36.21 -22.16
C ALA A 526 9.10 -34.91 -22.78
N CYS A 527 9.43 -33.90 -21.97
CA CYS A 527 9.99 -32.63 -22.43
C CYS A 527 11.26 -32.81 -23.29
N GLY A 528 12.21 -33.65 -22.84
CA GLY A 528 13.43 -33.94 -23.59
C GLY A 528 13.15 -34.54 -24.97
N HIS A 529 12.19 -35.45 -25.06
CA HIS A 529 11.76 -36.05 -26.33
C HIS A 529 11.03 -35.03 -27.22
N GLN A 530 10.17 -34.18 -26.67
CA GLN A 530 9.49 -33.11 -27.41
C GLN A 530 10.49 -32.11 -28.01
N LEU A 531 11.53 -31.72 -27.25
CA LEU A 531 12.60 -30.83 -27.73
C LEU A 531 13.37 -31.44 -28.92
N ILE A 532 13.69 -32.74 -28.87
CA ILE A 532 14.30 -33.46 -30.00
C ILE A 532 13.35 -33.49 -31.21
N GLN A 533 12.08 -33.84 -31.00
CA GLN A 533 11.08 -33.91 -32.08
C GLN A 533 10.91 -32.56 -32.79
N ARG A 534 10.89 -31.46 -32.03
CA ARG A 534 10.81 -30.10 -32.57
C ARG A 534 12.10 -29.70 -33.30
N CYS A 535 13.26 -30.10 -32.80
CA CYS A 535 14.53 -29.94 -33.52
C CYS A 535 14.51 -30.69 -34.88
N CYS A 536 13.94 -31.89 -34.94
CA CYS A 536 13.73 -32.61 -36.22
C CYS A 536 12.80 -31.84 -37.16
N LYS A 537 11.65 -31.33 -36.68
CA LYS A 537 10.73 -30.50 -37.48
C LYS A 537 11.45 -29.26 -38.05
N LEU A 538 12.15 -28.50 -37.20
CA LEU A 538 12.90 -27.30 -37.61
C LEU A 538 13.97 -27.59 -38.68
N SER A 539 14.62 -28.76 -38.62
CA SER A 539 15.63 -29.15 -39.61
C SER A 539 15.10 -29.29 -41.04
N GLN A 540 13.78 -29.45 -41.21
CA GLN A 540 13.14 -29.48 -42.53
C GLN A 540 13.06 -28.07 -43.15
N GLY A 541 13.04 -27.03 -42.30
CA GLY A 541 13.05 -25.62 -42.71
C GLY A 541 14.39 -25.14 -43.28
N LEU A 542 15.51 -25.88 -43.08
CA LEU A 542 16.84 -25.54 -43.60
C LEU A 542 16.93 -25.51 -45.14
N ILE A 543 15.91 -26.02 -45.83
CA ILE A 543 15.79 -26.01 -47.31
C ILE A 543 15.02 -24.77 -47.79
N ASN A 544 14.28 -24.06 -46.92
CA ASN A 544 13.49 -22.89 -47.29
C ASN A 544 14.40 -21.64 -47.39
N PRO A 545 14.53 -21.00 -48.57
CA PRO A 545 15.35 -19.79 -48.73
C PRO A 545 14.79 -18.55 -48.01
N GLU A 546 13.54 -18.58 -47.54
CA GLU A 546 12.91 -17.47 -46.80
C GLU A 546 13.27 -17.42 -45.32
N VAL A 547 13.85 -18.50 -44.78
CA VAL A 547 14.20 -18.63 -43.36
C VAL A 547 15.72 -18.57 -43.18
N ASP A 548 16.18 -17.78 -42.21
CA ASP A 548 17.60 -17.73 -41.85
C ASP A 548 18.06 -19.08 -41.28
N ALA A 549 18.79 -19.84 -42.10
CA ALA A 549 19.35 -21.12 -41.73
C ALA A 549 20.33 -21.01 -40.56
N GLY A 550 21.05 -19.89 -40.39
CA GLY A 550 21.93 -19.66 -39.24
C GLY A 550 21.14 -19.58 -37.93
N LEU A 551 20.06 -18.80 -37.91
CA LEU A 551 19.14 -18.71 -36.78
C LEU A 551 18.51 -20.08 -36.45
N LEU A 552 18.08 -20.84 -37.46
CA LEU A 552 17.59 -22.21 -37.27
C LEU A 552 18.65 -23.12 -36.63
N MET A 553 19.90 -23.07 -37.08
CA MET A 553 20.99 -23.87 -36.50
C MET A 553 21.24 -23.54 -35.03
N ASP A 554 21.20 -22.26 -34.64
CA ASP A 554 21.40 -21.83 -33.25
C ASP A 554 20.20 -22.22 -32.36
N ILE A 555 18.97 -22.08 -32.86
CA ILE A 555 17.76 -22.60 -32.18
C ILE A 555 17.87 -24.11 -31.97
N MET A 556 18.20 -24.88 -33.01
CA MET A 556 18.33 -26.34 -32.95
C MET A 556 19.39 -26.79 -31.94
N LYS A 557 20.56 -26.14 -31.90
CA LYS A 557 21.60 -26.40 -30.88
C LYS A 557 21.09 -26.12 -29.47
N GLN A 558 20.41 -25.00 -29.26
CA GLN A 558 19.87 -24.61 -27.94
C GLN A 558 18.79 -25.58 -27.45
N LEU A 559 17.89 -26.04 -28.34
CA LEU A 559 16.87 -27.05 -28.01
C LEU A 559 17.50 -28.40 -27.64
N LEU A 560 18.52 -28.87 -28.38
CA LEU A 560 19.20 -30.14 -28.07
C LEU A 560 20.04 -30.07 -26.79
N PHE A 561 20.69 -28.93 -26.52
CA PHE A 561 21.40 -28.72 -25.26
C PHE A 561 20.43 -28.70 -24.07
N SER A 562 19.26 -28.06 -24.22
CA SER A 562 18.19 -28.10 -23.22
C SER A 562 17.63 -29.51 -23.02
N ALA A 563 17.37 -30.26 -24.10
CA ALA A 563 16.94 -31.65 -24.03
C ALA A 563 17.94 -32.51 -23.24
N LYS A 564 19.24 -32.32 -23.49
CA LYS A 564 20.32 -32.96 -22.73
C LYS A 564 20.20 -32.66 -21.23
N MET A 565 20.00 -31.39 -20.85
CA MET A 565 19.82 -31.01 -19.43
C MET A 565 18.55 -31.64 -18.81
N MET A 566 17.44 -31.73 -19.55
CA MET A 566 16.21 -32.39 -19.07
C MET A 566 16.42 -33.89 -18.84
N PHE A 567 17.19 -34.58 -19.68
CA PHE A 567 17.55 -35.99 -19.44
C PHE A 567 18.55 -36.19 -18.30
N VAL A 568 19.45 -35.22 -18.04
CA VAL A 568 20.27 -35.22 -16.80
C VAL A 568 19.35 -35.14 -15.57
N LYS A 569 18.39 -34.21 -15.56
CA LYS A 569 17.41 -34.04 -14.47
C LYS A 569 16.57 -35.30 -14.24
N ALA A 570 16.22 -36.02 -15.32
CA ALA A 570 15.47 -37.28 -15.27
C ALA A 570 16.35 -38.53 -15.00
N GLY A 571 17.68 -38.41 -14.92
CA GLY A 571 18.60 -39.54 -14.70
C GLY A 571 18.72 -40.54 -15.86
N ARG A 572 18.34 -40.16 -17.08
CA ARG A 572 18.20 -41.07 -18.24
C ARG A 572 19.49 -41.14 -19.08
N SER A 573 20.37 -42.09 -18.75
CA SER A 573 21.69 -42.23 -19.39
C SER A 573 21.68 -42.66 -20.88
N GLN A 574 20.64 -43.37 -21.33
CA GLN A 574 20.50 -43.77 -22.74
C GLN A 574 20.17 -42.57 -23.64
N ASP A 575 19.24 -41.73 -23.18
CA ASP A 575 18.77 -40.56 -23.94
C ASP A 575 19.84 -39.45 -24.01
N LEU A 576 20.78 -39.42 -23.05
CA LEU A 576 21.97 -38.56 -23.09
C LEU A 576 22.89 -38.87 -24.29
N ALA A 577 23.18 -40.16 -24.53
CA ALA A 577 23.99 -40.57 -25.69
C ALA A 577 23.27 -40.30 -27.01
N LEU A 578 21.94 -40.38 -27.01
CA LEU A 578 21.11 -39.98 -28.14
C LEU A 578 21.23 -38.47 -28.39
N CYS A 579 21.06 -37.60 -27.38
CA CYS A 579 21.30 -36.16 -27.51
C CYS A 579 22.67 -35.82 -28.09
N ASP A 580 23.75 -36.45 -27.60
CA ASP A 580 25.11 -36.20 -28.11
C ASP A 580 25.28 -36.63 -29.58
N SER A 581 24.64 -37.72 -30.00
CA SER A 581 24.56 -38.10 -31.41
C SER A 581 23.83 -37.04 -32.23
N TYR A 582 22.66 -36.57 -31.79
CA TYR A 582 21.89 -35.53 -32.47
C TYR A 582 22.67 -34.21 -32.58
N ILE A 583 23.33 -33.75 -31.50
CA ILE A 583 24.18 -32.54 -31.50
C ILE A 583 25.29 -32.69 -32.56
N SER A 584 26.00 -33.82 -32.59
CA SER A 584 27.05 -34.05 -33.59
C SER A 584 26.55 -34.00 -35.04
N LYS A 585 25.29 -34.41 -35.30
CA LYS A 585 24.67 -34.30 -36.63
C LYS A 585 24.23 -32.89 -36.97
N VAL A 586 23.77 -32.12 -35.98
CA VAL A 586 23.48 -30.68 -36.11
C VAL A 586 24.76 -29.89 -36.40
N ASP A 587 25.91 -30.25 -35.82
CA ASP A 587 27.20 -29.62 -36.17
C ASP A 587 27.62 -29.92 -37.63
N VAL A 588 27.33 -31.13 -38.14
CA VAL A 588 27.52 -31.43 -39.58
C VAL A 588 26.60 -30.57 -40.46
N LEU A 589 25.32 -30.40 -40.09
CA LEU A 589 24.41 -29.48 -40.79
C LEU A 589 24.95 -28.03 -40.77
N ASN A 590 25.49 -27.59 -39.64
CA ASN A 590 26.06 -26.25 -39.48
C ASN A 590 27.22 -26.00 -40.46
N ILE A 591 28.08 -27.00 -40.67
CA ILE A 591 29.17 -26.93 -41.65
C ILE A 591 28.64 -26.83 -43.08
N LEU A 592 27.59 -27.59 -43.44
CA LEU A 592 26.97 -27.54 -44.77
C LEU A 592 26.30 -26.18 -45.04
N VAL A 593 25.61 -25.63 -44.04
CA VAL A 593 24.97 -24.29 -44.10
C VAL A 593 26.04 -23.20 -44.22
N ALA A 594 27.09 -23.24 -43.41
CA ALA A 594 28.20 -22.29 -43.48
C ALA A 594 28.98 -22.36 -44.81
N ALA A 595 29.02 -23.53 -45.45
CA ALA A 595 29.56 -23.73 -46.79
C ALA A 595 28.58 -23.38 -47.93
N ALA A 596 27.41 -22.82 -47.62
CA ALA A 596 26.35 -22.46 -48.56
C ALA A 596 25.91 -23.61 -49.51
N TYR A 597 25.92 -24.85 -49.01
CA TYR A 597 25.59 -26.02 -49.82
C TYR A 597 24.11 -26.04 -50.21
N ARG A 598 23.81 -26.04 -51.51
CA ARG A 598 22.45 -25.90 -52.08
C ARG A 598 21.42 -26.96 -51.65
N HIS A 599 21.83 -28.06 -51.02
CA HIS A 599 20.94 -29.17 -50.67
C HIS A 599 21.29 -29.74 -49.29
N VAL A 600 21.04 -28.94 -48.26
CA VAL A 600 21.15 -29.36 -46.86
C VAL A 600 20.09 -30.44 -46.58
N PRO A 601 20.45 -31.66 -46.12
CA PRO A 601 19.48 -32.67 -45.77
C PRO A 601 18.81 -32.35 -44.42
N SER A 602 17.62 -32.90 -44.14
CA SER A 602 17.05 -32.80 -42.79
C SER A 602 17.82 -33.65 -41.77
N LEU A 603 17.60 -33.41 -40.48
CA LEU A 603 18.26 -34.14 -39.39
C LEU A 603 17.90 -35.64 -39.43
N ASP A 604 16.62 -35.95 -39.68
CA ASP A 604 16.12 -37.32 -39.89
C ASP A 604 16.80 -38.02 -41.08
N GLN A 605 17.15 -37.27 -42.13
CA GLN A 605 17.89 -37.80 -43.27
C GLN A 605 19.36 -38.07 -42.88
N ILE A 606 20.06 -37.13 -42.22
CA ILE A 606 21.46 -37.31 -41.78
C ILE A 606 21.64 -38.44 -40.76
N LEU A 607 20.60 -38.79 -40.00
CA LEU A 607 20.63 -39.96 -39.11
C LEU A 607 20.74 -41.29 -39.89
N GLN A 608 20.27 -41.36 -41.14
CA GLN A 608 20.40 -42.56 -41.96
C GLN A 608 21.82 -42.70 -42.55
N PRO A 609 22.55 -43.82 -42.31
CA PRO A 609 23.89 -44.03 -42.86
C PRO A 609 23.96 -43.91 -44.39
N ALA A 610 22.91 -44.34 -45.09
CA ALA A 610 22.80 -44.25 -46.55
C ALA A 610 22.68 -42.80 -47.06
N ALA A 611 22.18 -41.86 -46.27
CA ALA A 611 22.15 -40.45 -46.65
C ALA A 611 23.52 -39.80 -46.48
N VAL A 612 24.27 -40.16 -45.43
CA VAL A 612 25.64 -39.68 -45.21
C VAL A 612 26.57 -40.14 -46.34
N THR A 613 26.44 -41.39 -46.82
CA THR A 613 27.22 -41.85 -47.99
C THR A 613 26.81 -41.15 -49.28
N ARG A 614 25.52 -40.85 -49.49
CA ARG A 614 25.05 -40.03 -50.63
C ARG A 614 25.58 -38.59 -50.58
N LEU A 615 25.52 -37.95 -49.41
CA LEU A 615 26.05 -36.59 -49.19
C LEU A 615 27.55 -36.55 -49.45
N ARG A 616 28.33 -37.47 -48.87
CA ARG A 616 29.77 -37.60 -49.12
C ARG A 616 30.08 -37.75 -50.61
N ASN A 617 29.36 -38.63 -51.31
CA ASN A 617 29.58 -38.84 -52.75
C ASN A 617 29.25 -37.58 -53.57
N ARG A 618 28.16 -36.85 -53.26
CA ARG A 618 27.85 -35.58 -53.91
C ARG A 618 28.84 -34.45 -53.61
N LEU A 619 29.42 -34.42 -52.40
CA LEU A 619 30.46 -33.44 -52.04
C LEU A 619 31.75 -33.72 -52.81
N LEU A 620 32.14 -34.99 -52.92
CA LEU A 620 33.25 -35.41 -53.78
C LEU A 620 32.97 -35.06 -55.25
N GLU A 621 31.77 -35.34 -55.78
CA GLU A 621 31.38 -34.92 -57.13
C GLU A 621 31.48 -33.39 -57.31
N ALA A 622 31.03 -32.59 -56.34
CA ALA A 622 31.13 -31.13 -56.40
C ALA A 622 32.57 -30.61 -56.37
N GLU A 623 33.45 -31.23 -55.59
CA GLU A 623 34.89 -30.94 -55.54
C GLU A 623 35.58 -31.31 -56.86
N TYR A 624 35.27 -32.49 -57.42
CA TYR A 624 35.71 -32.88 -58.77
C TYR A 624 35.20 -31.93 -59.87
N TYR A 625 33.97 -31.41 -59.74
CA TYR A 625 33.44 -30.41 -60.67
C TYR A 625 34.12 -29.05 -60.51
N GLN A 626 34.45 -28.59 -59.30
CA GLN A 626 35.23 -27.35 -59.11
C GLN A 626 36.64 -27.48 -59.74
N LEU A 627 37.34 -28.60 -59.48
CA LEU A 627 38.65 -28.89 -60.07
C LEU A 627 38.61 -29.03 -61.61
N ALA A 628 37.49 -29.48 -62.18
CA ALA A 628 37.30 -29.50 -63.63
C ALA A 628 36.95 -28.12 -64.23
N VAL A 629 36.30 -27.25 -63.45
CA VAL A 629 35.89 -25.91 -63.87
C VAL A 629 37.04 -24.89 -63.79
N GLU A 630 38.06 -25.13 -62.95
CA GLU A 630 39.31 -24.35 -62.94
C GLU A 630 40.15 -24.46 -64.23
N GLN A 631 39.74 -25.28 -65.22
CA GLN A 631 40.42 -25.37 -66.53
C GLN A 631 39.78 -24.54 -67.66
N ASP A 632 38.69 -23.79 -67.43
CA ASP A 632 38.00 -23.03 -68.49
C ASP A 632 37.79 -21.54 -68.10
N ASP A 633 38.88 -20.78 -68.16
CA ASP A 633 38.98 -19.37 -67.69
C ASP A 633 38.04 -18.39 -68.44
N ASP A 634 37.70 -18.68 -69.70
CA ASP A 634 36.94 -17.75 -70.58
C ASP A 634 35.46 -17.57 -70.16
N TYR A 635 34.85 -18.60 -69.54
CA TYR A 635 33.46 -18.50 -69.06
C TYR A 635 33.36 -17.67 -67.76
N PHE A 636 34.39 -17.69 -66.92
CA PHE A 636 34.45 -16.88 -65.69
C PHE A 636 34.98 -15.46 -65.94
N ALA A 637 35.70 -15.22 -67.04
CA ALA A 637 35.97 -13.87 -67.52
C ALA A 637 34.66 -13.17 -67.95
N THR A 638 33.85 -13.82 -68.79
CA THR A 638 32.56 -13.26 -69.24
C THR A 638 31.53 -13.11 -68.11
N LEU A 639 31.51 -13.99 -67.11
CA LEU A 639 30.70 -13.80 -65.90
C LEU A 639 31.24 -12.74 -64.94
N ARG A 640 32.57 -12.56 -64.81
CA ARG A 640 33.15 -11.43 -64.04
C ARG A 640 32.92 -10.10 -64.75
N ASP A 641 32.95 -10.05 -66.07
CA ASP A 641 32.60 -8.86 -66.83
C ASP A 641 31.10 -8.56 -66.74
N LEU A 642 30.23 -9.59 -66.72
CA LEU A 642 28.80 -9.42 -66.48
C LEU A 642 28.53 -8.95 -65.03
N GLU A 643 29.22 -9.52 -64.04
CA GLU A 643 29.14 -9.11 -62.64
C GLU A 643 29.69 -7.68 -62.46
N ALA A 644 30.79 -7.33 -63.12
CA ALA A 644 31.33 -5.97 -63.14
C ALA A 644 30.37 -5.01 -63.84
N THR A 645 29.69 -5.42 -64.91
CA THR A 645 28.66 -4.62 -65.61
C THR A 645 27.39 -4.45 -64.79
N LEU A 646 27.00 -5.46 -63.99
CA LEU A 646 25.86 -5.40 -63.07
C LEU A 646 26.20 -4.58 -61.82
N ARG A 647 27.38 -4.77 -61.21
CA ARG A 647 27.89 -3.94 -60.11
C ARG A 647 28.09 -2.50 -60.55
N THR A 648 28.63 -2.22 -61.75
CA THR A 648 28.72 -0.85 -62.27
C THR A 648 27.37 -0.26 -62.67
N ARG A 649 26.35 -1.05 -63.02
CA ARG A 649 24.97 -0.56 -63.11
C ARG A 649 24.39 -0.19 -61.74
N SER A 650 24.61 -1.00 -60.70
CA SER A 650 24.23 -0.65 -59.32
C SER A 650 25.03 0.54 -58.75
N LEU A 651 26.28 0.73 -59.19
CA LEU A 651 27.14 1.86 -58.83
C LEU A 651 26.97 3.08 -59.76
N SER A 652 26.19 2.98 -60.85
CA SER A 652 25.88 4.13 -61.73
C SER A 652 24.92 5.16 -61.12
N LEU A 653 24.68 5.06 -59.80
CA LEU A 653 24.11 6.12 -58.98
C LEU A 653 25.16 6.91 -58.17
N GLU A 654 26.46 6.66 -58.36
CA GLU A 654 27.51 7.55 -57.84
C GLU A 654 27.47 8.90 -58.57
N MET A 655 27.43 9.99 -57.78
CA MET A 655 27.42 11.39 -58.23
C MET A 655 26.20 11.88 -59.02
N MET A 656 24.98 11.53 -58.61
CA MET A 656 23.78 12.31 -58.95
C MET A 656 23.34 13.19 -57.77
N SER A 657 23.23 14.51 -57.99
CA SER A 657 22.82 15.47 -56.96
C SER A 657 21.38 15.24 -56.49
N GLU A 658 21.07 15.67 -55.26
CA GLU A 658 19.81 15.43 -54.52
C GLU A 658 18.53 15.58 -55.38
N GLY A 659 18.51 16.52 -56.33
CA GLY A 659 17.35 16.78 -57.20
C GLY A 659 17.07 15.77 -58.33
N LYS A 660 17.88 14.73 -58.56
CA LYS A 660 17.65 13.79 -59.69
C LYS A 660 17.17 12.39 -59.32
N ILE A 661 17.31 11.94 -58.07
CA ILE A 661 16.84 10.60 -57.65
C ILE A 661 15.30 10.53 -57.68
N GLN A 662 14.63 11.63 -57.32
CA GLN A 662 13.17 11.75 -57.30
C GLN A 662 12.49 11.56 -58.67
N HIS A 663 13.21 11.60 -59.79
CA HIS A 663 12.67 11.48 -61.14
C HIS A 663 12.81 10.09 -61.78
N ASN A 664 13.39 9.10 -61.08
CA ASN A 664 13.47 7.73 -61.58
C ASN A 664 12.12 7.00 -61.36
N SER A 665 11.49 6.52 -62.44
CA SER A 665 10.19 5.83 -62.38
C SER A 665 10.21 4.60 -61.46
N TYR A 666 11.29 3.82 -61.48
CA TYR A 666 11.43 2.64 -60.61
C TYR A 666 11.62 3.02 -59.15
N TYR A 667 12.24 4.17 -58.86
CA TYR A 667 12.36 4.69 -57.49
C TYR A 667 11.00 5.18 -56.97
N GLN A 668 10.23 5.89 -57.80
CA GLN A 668 8.86 6.28 -57.46
C GLN A 668 7.93 5.08 -57.28
N GLU A 669 8.05 4.05 -58.12
CA GLU A 669 7.28 2.81 -58.03
C GLU A 669 7.65 2.00 -56.76
N CYS A 670 8.93 1.85 -56.46
CA CYS A 670 9.38 1.23 -55.20
C CYS A 670 8.86 2.02 -53.98
N LEU A 671 8.93 3.36 -54.01
CA LEU A 671 8.36 4.20 -52.96
C LEU A 671 6.84 4.04 -52.86
N PHE A 672 6.12 3.93 -53.98
CA PHE A 672 4.66 3.73 -53.97
C PHE A 672 4.29 2.41 -53.28
N TYR A 673 4.94 1.30 -53.64
CA TYR A 673 4.71 0.02 -52.96
C TYR A 673 5.15 0.04 -51.50
N LEU A 674 6.27 0.68 -51.17
CA LEU A 674 6.74 0.85 -49.78
C LEU A 674 5.80 1.71 -48.93
N HIS A 675 5.24 2.80 -49.46
CA HIS A 675 4.27 3.65 -48.75
C HIS A 675 2.87 3.03 -48.63
N THR A 676 2.53 2.09 -49.52
CA THR A 676 1.20 1.45 -49.55
C THR A 676 1.18 0.14 -48.74
N TYR A 677 2.29 -0.61 -48.71
CA TYR A 677 2.34 -1.96 -48.10
C TYR A 677 3.55 -2.19 -47.17
N GLY A 678 4.51 -1.26 -47.10
CA GLY A 678 5.72 -1.40 -46.30
C GLY A 678 5.58 -0.93 -44.86
N THR A 679 6.44 -1.43 -43.97
CA THR A 679 6.54 -0.93 -42.59
C THR A 679 7.33 0.38 -42.55
N ASN A 680 7.08 1.22 -41.54
CA ASN A 680 7.83 2.47 -41.32
C ASN A 680 9.36 2.24 -41.29
N LEU A 681 9.81 1.12 -40.70
CA LEU A 681 11.22 0.73 -40.70
C LEU A 681 11.74 0.40 -42.11
N ALA A 682 10.97 -0.33 -42.94
CA ALA A 682 11.36 -0.64 -44.31
C ALA A 682 11.47 0.62 -45.19
N ILE A 683 10.53 1.56 -45.04
CA ILE A 683 10.54 2.87 -45.72
C ILE A 683 11.78 3.68 -45.31
N ILE A 684 12.05 3.78 -44.01
CA ILE A 684 13.21 4.52 -43.47
C ILE A 684 14.53 3.85 -43.87
N SER A 685 14.63 2.52 -43.79
CA SER A 685 15.80 1.76 -44.28
C SER A 685 15.98 1.82 -45.80
N PHE A 686 14.93 2.09 -46.58
CA PHE A 686 15.04 2.38 -48.00
C PHE A 686 15.65 3.77 -48.23
N TYR A 687 15.10 4.82 -47.62
CA TYR A 687 15.66 6.18 -47.71
C TYR A 687 17.12 6.24 -47.24
N MET A 688 17.46 5.59 -46.13
CA MET A 688 18.83 5.55 -45.58
C MET A 688 19.82 4.78 -46.46
N ARG A 689 19.37 3.80 -47.26
CA ARG A 689 20.22 3.13 -48.28
C ARG A 689 20.47 3.98 -49.52
N HIS A 690 19.64 4.98 -49.77
CA HIS A 690 19.76 5.93 -50.88
C HIS A 690 20.33 7.30 -50.45
N ASP A 691 20.95 7.38 -49.27
CA ASP A 691 21.50 8.61 -48.65
C ASP A 691 20.48 9.74 -48.40
N CYS A 692 19.18 9.48 -48.56
CA CYS A 692 18.07 10.40 -48.30
C CYS A 692 17.72 10.50 -46.80
N MET A 693 18.71 10.84 -45.96
CA MET A 693 18.55 10.92 -44.50
C MET A 693 17.53 12.00 -44.07
N ARG A 694 17.44 13.11 -44.82
CA ARG A 694 16.47 14.18 -44.56
C ARG A 694 15.03 13.69 -44.76
N GLU A 695 14.77 12.96 -45.84
CA GLU A 695 13.48 12.40 -46.18
C GLU A 695 13.06 11.31 -45.18
N ALA A 696 14.01 10.48 -44.73
CA ALA A 696 13.79 9.52 -43.65
C ALA A 696 13.33 10.20 -42.35
N LEU A 697 13.98 11.30 -41.97
CA LEU A 697 13.64 12.11 -40.79
C LEU A 697 12.27 12.80 -40.93
N LEU A 698 11.95 13.36 -42.10
CA LEU A 698 10.66 13.99 -42.36
C LEU A 698 9.51 12.96 -42.37
N HIS A 699 9.73 11.76 -42.94
CA HIS A 699 8.76 10.68 -42.90
C HIS A 699 8.44 10.25 -41.46
N LEU A 700 9.47 10.15 -40.64
CA LEU A 700 9.40 9.75 -39.23
C LEU A 700 8.58 10.72 -38.39
N LEU A 701 8.75 12.04 -38.60
CA LEU A 701 7.92 13.08 -37.97
C LEU A 701 6.47 13.06 -38.47
N ASN A 702 6.26 13.00 -39.80
CA ASN A 702 4.93 13.10 -40.42
C ASN A 702 4.00 11.91 -40.12
N LYS A 703 4.54 10.79 -39.63
CA LYS A 703 3.80 9.55 -39.34
C LYS A 703 3.83 9.14 -37.87
N GLU A 704 4.38 9.97 -36.98
CA GLU A 704 4.55 9.68 -35.54
C GLU A 704 5.08 8.26 -35.28
N SER A 705 6.17 7.89 -35.96
CA SER A 705 6.71 6.52 -35.86
C SER A 705 7.25 6.21 -34.46
N PRO A 706 7.16 4.95 -33.98
CA PRO A 706 7.65 4.60 -32.65
C PRO A 706 9.19 4.78 -32.53
N PRO A 707 9.73 5.12 -31.33
CA PRO A 707 11.13 5.49 -31.19
C PRO A 707 12.13 4.42 -31.61
N GLU A 708 11.77 3.15 -31.52
CA GLU A 708 12.56 2.00 -31.94
C GLU A 708 12.94 2.08 -33.42
N VAL A 709 12.04 2.60 -34.26
CA VAL A 709 12.27 2.79 -35.70
C VAL A 709 13.31 3.89 -35.98
N PHE A 710 13.35 4.95 -35.17
CA PHE A 710 14.47 5.92 -35.22
C PHE A 710 15.79 5.26 -34.87
N ILE A 711 15.79 4.43 -33.81
CA ILE A 711 17.01 3.78 -33.31
C ILE A 711 17.57 2.81 -34.33
N GLU A 712 16.77 1.86 -34.81
CA GLU A 712 17.22 0.81 -35.72
C GLU A 712 17.40 1.31 -37.16
N GLY A 713 16.50 2.19 -37.62
CA GLY A 713 16.48 2.68 -39.00
C GLY A 713 17.45 3.82 -39.30
N ILE A 714 17.67 4.75 -38.34
CA ILE A 714 18.46 5.98 -38.58
C ILE A 714 19.68 6.05 -37.67
N PHE A 715 19.48 6.00 -36.35
CA PHE A 715 20.53 6.31 -35.37
C PHE A 715 21.66 5.25 -35.38
N VAL A 716 21.31 3.96 -35.32
CA VAL A 716 22.28 2.85 -35.33
C VAL A 716 23.09 2.81 -36.63
N PRO A 717 22.49 2.91 -37.83
CA PRO A 717 23.26 3.06 -39.07
C PRO A 717 24.14 4.31 -39.09
N SER A 718 23.66 5.45 -38.59
CA SER A 718 24.40 6.72 -38.62
C SER A 718 25.66 6.69 -37.76
N TYR A 719 25.60 6.18 -36.52
CA TYR A 719 26.82 6.10 -35.69
C TYR A 719 27.77 4.98 -36.15
N LYS A 720 27.24 3.85 -36.69
CA LYS A 720 28.08 2.79 -37.28
C LYS A 720 28.83 3.23 -38.53
N SER A 721 28.22 4.11 -39.34
CA SER A 721 28.81 4.66 -40.57
C SER A 721 29.61 5.96 -40.35
N GLY A 722 29.74 6.43 -39.10
CA GLY A 722 30.43 7.69 -38.79
C GLY A 722 29.71 8.96 -39.23
N LYS A 723 28.46 8.87 -39.71
CA LYS A 723 27.63 10.00 -40.18
C LYS A 723 26.89 10.75 -39.04
N LEU A 724 27.28 10.56 -37.77
CA LEU A 724 26.56 11.13 -36.62
C LEU A 724 26.46 12.67 -36.66
N HIS A 725 27.54 13.39 -36.99
CA HIS A 725 27.49 14.85 -37.13
C HIS A 725 26.60 15.32 -38.30
N MET A 726 26.42 14.51 -39.35
CA MET A 726 25.46 14.84 -40.42
C MET A 726 24.02 14.71 -39.90
N LEU A 727 23.73 13.67 -39.11
CA LEU A 727 22.46 13.50 -38.43
C LEU A 727 22.18 14.68 -37.47
N GLU A 728 23.12 15.03 -36.59
CA GLU A 728 23.03 16.17 -35.68
C GLU A 728 22.69 17.49 -36.41
N ASN A 729 23.44 17.80 -37.48
CA ASN A 729 23.19 18.99 -38.31
C ASN A 729 21.81 18.95 -38.99
N LEU A 730 21.36 17.79 -39.46
CA LEU A 730 20.03 17.64 -40.07
C LEU A 730 18.90 17.79 -39.05
N LEU A 731 19.07 17.27 -37.83
CA LEU A 731 18.12 17.45 -36.72
C LEU A 731 17.98 18.93 -36.35
N GLU A 732 19.09 19.66 -36.15
CA GLU A 732 19.06 21.12 -35.91
C GLU A 732 18.51 21.92 -37.11
N THR A 733 18.72 21.46 -38.35
CA THR A 733 18.17 22.12 -39.55
C THR A 733 16.66 21.94 -39.68
N ILE A 734 16.12 20.78 -39.31
CA ILE A 734 14.67 20.50 -39.39
C ILE A 734 13.95 21.14 -38.19
N ASP A 735 14.52 21.04 -36.98
CA ASP A 735 13.97 21.65 -35.78
C ASP A 735 15.09 22.27 -34.90
N PRO A 736 15.32 23.59 -35.00
CA PRO A 736 16.30 24.29 -34.17
C PRO A 736 16.03 24.28 -32.66
N SER A 737 14.83 23.87 -32.22
CA SER A 737 14.50 23.69 -30.80
C SER A 737 14.85 22.30 -30.26
N LEU A 738 14.97 21.31 -31.17
CA LEU A 738 15.08 19.87 -30.91
C LEU A 738 13.90 19.27 -30.12
N GLU A 739 12.78 19.98 -29.96
CA GLU A 739 11.63 19.51 -29.17
C GLU A 739 10.89 18.35 -29.87
N SER A 740 10.71 18.44 -31.20
CA SER A 740 10.14 17.34 -32.02
C SER A 740 10.97 16.06 -31.97
N TRP A 741 12.28 16.20 -31.72
CA TRP A 741 13.23 15.08 -31.61
C TRP A 741 13.36 14.50 -30.19
N GLY A 742 12.75 15.13 -29.19
CA GLY A 742 13.00 14.84 -27.77
C GLY A 742 12.78 13.38 -27.36
N ILE A 743 11.70 12.76 -27.83
CA ILE A 743 11.36 11.35 -27.52
C ILE A 743 12.41 10.40 -28.12
N TYR A 744 12.77 10.63 -29.38
CA TYR A 744 13.76 9.86 -30.14
C TYR A 744 15.17 9.98 -29.57
N LEU A 745 15.58 11.18 -29.16
CA LEU A 745 16.87 11.45 -28.54
C LEU A 745 16.98 10.85 -27.12
N ILE A 746 15.88 10.82 -26.35
CA ILE A 746 15.81 10.07 -25.08
C ILE A 746 15.94 8.56 -25.33
N ALA A 747 15.26 8.01 -26.33
CA ALA A 747 15.40 6.60 -26.70
C ALA A 747 16.85 6.26 -27.11
N ALA A 748 17.53 7.16 -27.83
CA ALA A 748 18.93 6.99 -28.20
C ALA A 748 19.85 7.00 -26.98
N CYS A 749 19.62 7.90 -26.02
CA CYS A 749 20.32 7.88 -24.73
C CYS A 749 20.13 6.55 -23.99
N LYS A 750 18.90 6.04 -23.90
CA LYS A 750 18.58 4.74 -23.27
C LYS A 750 19.28 3.57 -24.00
N HIS A 751 19.31 3.57 -25.33
CA HIS A 751 19.98 2.54 -26.12
C HIS A 751 21.50 2.52 -25.85
N LEU A 752 22.15 3.68 -25.89
CA LEU A 752 23.59 3.82 -25.62
C LEU A 752 23.95 3.42 -24.17
N GLN A 753 23.09 3.74 -23.20
CA GLN A 753 23.24 3.27 -21.82
C GLN A 753 23.18 1.73 -21.72
N LYS A 754 22.20 1.09 -22.38
CA LYS A 754 22.05 -0.39 -22.42
C LYS A 754 23.24 -1.09 -23.10
N LYS A 755 23.91 -0.42 -24.05
CA LYS A 755 25.12 -0.92 -24.74
C LYS A 755 26.44 -0.50 -24.09
N ASN A 756 26.41 0.25 -22.98
CA ASN A 756 27.59 0.78 -22.28
C ASN A 756 28.48 1.75 -23.11
N TYR A 757 27.93 2.41 -24.14
CA TYR A 757 28.68 3.33 -25.01
C TYR A 757 28.68 4.78 -24.47
N TYR A 758 29.34 4.98 -23.33
CA TYR A 758 29.28 6.25 -22.59
C TYR A 758 29.90 7.47 -23.29
N HIS A 759 30.88 7.29 -24.18
CA HIS A 759 31.48 8.40 -24.92
C HIS A 759 30.50 9.02 -25.94
N ILE A 760 29.87 8.17 -26.77
CA ILE A 760 28.82 8.59 -27.72
C ILE A 760 27.60 9.14 -26.96
N LEU A 761 27.27 8.56 -25.80
CA LEU A 761 26.21 9.08 -24.94
C LEU A 761 26.51 10.51 -24.45
N TYR A 762 27.75 10.78 -24.04
CA TYR A 762 28.18 12.09 -23.57
C TYR A 762 28.23 13.14 -24.70
N GLU A 763 28.61 12.74 -25.92
CA GLU A 763 28.51 13.57 -27.14
C GLU A 763 27.05 13.94 -27.44
N LEU A 764 26.16 12.95 -27.49
CA LEU A 764 24.72 13.15 -27.70
C LEU A 764 24.07 14.04 -26.63
N GLN A 765 24.44 13.87 -25.36
CA GLN A 765 23.93 14.71 -24.26
C GLN A 765 24.37 16.18 -24.36
N GLN A 766 25.59 16.44 -24.86
CA GLN A 766 26.06 17.81 -25.15
C GLN A 766 25.30 18.41 -26.33
N PHE A 767 25.08 17.65 -27.41
CA PHE A 767 24.26 18.06 -28.55
C PHE A 767 22.83 18.45 -28.12
N MET A 768 22.18 17.60 -27.31
CA MET A 768 20.87 17.85 -26.71
C MET A 768 20.83 19.05 -25.76
N LYS A 769 21.99 19.58 -25.34
CA LYS A 769 22.17 20.59 -24.28
C LYS A 769 21.53 20.14 -22.96
N ASP A 770 21.57 18.84 -22.68
CA ASP A 770 21.11 18.24 -21.42
C ASP A 770 22.27 18.16 -20.42
N HIS A 771 22.62 19.32 -19.88
CA HIS A 771 23.74 19.51 -18.96
C HIS A 771 23.64 18.62 -17.70
N VAL A 772 22.42 18.32 -17.22
CA VAL A 772 22.21 17.46 -16.04
C VAL A 772 22.55 16.01 -16.37
N ARG A 773 22.07 15.45 -17.48
CA ARG A 773 22.45 14.10 -17.90
C ARG A 773 23.95 14.02 -18.26
N ALA A 774 24.51 15.03 -18.91
CA ALA A 774 25.94 15.14 -19.22
C ALA A 774 26.81 15.15 -17.95
N ALA A 775 26.39 15.85 -16.90
CA ALA A 775 27.05 15.86 -15.60
C ALA A 775 27.07 14.45 -14.96
N MET A 776 25.94 13.73 -14.95
CA MET A 776 25.88 12.37 -14.39
C MET A 776 26.77 11.37 -15.16
N THR A 777 26.85 11.49 -16.49
CA THR A 777 27.79 10.68 -17.30
C THR A 777 29.25 11.02 -16.97
N CYS A 778 29.59 12.28 -16.70
CA CYS A 778 30.92 12.67 -16.24
C CYS A 778 31.28 12.11 -14.85
N ILE A 779 30.33 12.00 -13.91
CA ILE A 779 30.55 11.32 -12.62
C ILE A 779 30.89 9.84 -12.86
N ARG A 780 30.22 9.18 -13.81
CA ARG A 780 30.55 7.80 -14.20
C ARG A 780 31.94 7.67 -14.84
N PHE A 781 32.38 8.66 -15.62
CA PHE A 781 33.75 8.68 -16.14
C PHE A 781 34.82 8.87 -15.05
N PHE A 782 34.50 9.57 -13.96
CA PHE A 782 35.40 9.74 -12.80
C PHE A 782 35.55 8.46 -11.96
N THR A 783 34.53 7.62 -11.88
CA THR A 783 34.56 6.37 -11.08
C THR A 783 34.98 5.13 -11.89
N HIS A 784 35.08 5.23 -13.21
CA HIS A 784 35.29 4.08 -14.09
C HIS A 784 36.75 3.59 -14.07
N LYS A 785 36.94 2.31 -13.72
CA LYS A 785 38.21 1.55 -13.70
C LYS A 785 39.28 2.01 -12.68
N ALA A 786 39.02 3.01 -11.84
CA ALA A 786 39.98 3.46 -10.83
C ALA A 786 40.15 2.44 -9.68
N LYS A 787 41.40 2.23 -9.25
CA LYS A 787 41.82 1.30 -8.19
C LYS A 787 42.56 1.96 -7.01
N SER A 788 43.01 3.20 -7.16
CA SER A 788 43.58 4.05 -6.10
C SER A 788 43.00 5.48 -6.13
N TYR A 789 43.18 6.26 -5.06
CA TYR A 789 42.89 7.70 -5.10
C TYR A 789 43.93 8.46 -5.92
N THR A 790 45.12 7.90 -6.15
CA THR A 790 46.06 8.45 -7.14
C THR A 790 45.44 8.49 -8.55
N GLU A 791 44.88 7.37 -9.03
CA GLU A 791 44.18 7.30 -10.33
C GLU A 791 42.91 8.17 -10.38
N LEU A 792 42.15 8.28 -9.28
CA LEU A 792 41.03 9.22 -9.20
C LEU A 792 41.48 10.68 -9.30
N GLY A 793 42.64 11.01 -8.73
CA GLY A 793 43.26 12.34 -8.83
C GLY A 793 43.52 12.74 -10.29
N ASP A 794 44.09 11.83 -11.09
CA ASP A 794 44.33 12.06 -12.53
C ASP A 794 43.01 12.21 -13.32
N GLN A 795 41.93 11.62 -12.82
CA GLN A 795 40.58 11.72 -13.40
C GLN A 795 39.81 12.97 -12.94
N GLN A 796 40.36 13.82 -12.07
CA GLN A 796 39.72 15.05 -11.55
C GLN A 796 39.21 16.01 -12.64
N LYS A 797 39.78 15.97 -13.85
CA LYS A 797 39.28 16.69 -15.04
C LYS A 797 37.79 16.44 -15.33
N TRP A 798 37.26 15.26 -14.98
CA TRP A 798 35.85 14.95 -15.14
C TRP A 798 34.97 15.64 -14.10
N LEU A 799 35.41 15.75 -12.83
CA LEU A 799 34.68 16.51 -11.80
C LEU A 799 34.62 18.02 -12.11
N LEU A 800 35.66 18.57 -12.75
CA LEU A 800 35.60 19.94 -13.28
C LEU A 800 34.50 20.07 -14.34
N LYS A 801 34.43 19.16 -15.32
CA LYS A 801 33.34 19.14 -16.31
C LYS A 801 31.95 18.97 -15.70
N VAL A 802 31.80 18.14 -14.65
CA VAL A 802 30.54 18.02 -13.89
C VAL A 802 30.12 19.39 -13.37
N LYS A 803 31.05 20.11 -12.71
CA LYS A 803 30.79 21.43 -12.18
C LYS A 803 30.47 22.46 -13.26
N ASP A 804 31.17 22.43 -14.39
CA ASP A 804 30.96 23.37 -15.49
C ASP A 804 29.56 23.18 -16.09
N HIS A 805 29.14 21.93 -16.37
CA HIS A 805 27.78 21.61 -16.83
C HIS A 805 26.70 22.05 -15.84
N LEU A 806 26.85 21.74 -14.55
CA LEU A 806 25.88 22.15 -13.52
C LEU A 806 25.83 23.68 -13.35
N LYS A 807 26.95 24.40 -13.52
CA LYS A 807 26.98 25.87 -13.50
C LYS A 807 26.31 26.49 -14.73
N VAL A 808 26.51 25.93 -15.92
CA VAL A 808 25.80 26.38 -17.13
C VAL A 808 24.30 26.15 -16.98
N TYR A 809 23.88 24.98 -16.49
CA TYR A 809 22.46 24.71 -16.18
C TYR A 809 21.87 25.73 -15.19
N LEU A 810 22.57 26.03 -14.09
CA LEU A 810 22.10 27.00 -13.10
C LEU A 810 21.97 28.42 -13.68
N GLN A 811 22.88 28.81 -14.58
CA GLN A 811 22.80 30.08 -15.32
C GLN A 811 21.63 30.10 -16.30
N GLU A 812 21.34 29.01 -17.01
CA GLU A 812 20.18 28.88 -17.90
C GLU A 812 18.87 28.99 -17.11
N VAL A 813 18.73 28.25 -16.00
CA VAL A 813 17.56 28.31 -15.11
C VAL A 813 17.34 29.74 -14.58
N SER A 814 18.39 30.38 -14.06
CA SER A 814 18.31 31.77 -13.55
C SER A 814 17.82 32.76 -14.62
N ARG A 815 18.32 32.63 -15.86
CA ARG A 815 17.95 33.50 -16.99
C ARG A 815 16.54 33.26 -17.53
N SER A 816 15.99 32.06 -17.34
CA SER A 816 14.65 31.68 -17.82
C SER A 816 13.51 32.33 -17.03
N SER A 817 13.75 32.73 -15.77
CA SER A 817 12.75 33.33 -14.87
C SER A 817 12.09 34.62 -15.39
N GLY A 818 12.76 35.37 -16.28
CA GLY A 818 12.32 36.71 -16.72
C GLY A 818 11.75 36.81 -18.14
N ARG A 819 11.74 35.73 -18.94
CA ARG A 819 11.22 35.74 -20.32
C ARG A 819 10.53 34.41 -20.66
N LYS A 820 9.25 34.48 -21.03
CA LYS A 820 8.46 33.35 -21.58
C LYS A 820 9.01 32.90 -22.94
N LYS A 821 10.13 32.16 -22.94
CA LYS A 821 10.55 31.31 -24.05
C LYS A 821 10.06 29.89 -23.77
N ALA A 822 9.64 29.16 -24.80
CA ALA A 822 9.33 27.74 -24.66
C ALA A 822 10.52 27.00 -24.04
N ALA A 823 10.26 26.25 -22.97
CA ALA A 823 11.28 25.55 -22.21
C ALA A 823 11.22 24.07 -22.56
N CYS A 824 12.23 23.60 -23.32
CA CYS A 824 12.29 22.25 -23.87
C CYS A 824 11.97 21.18 -22.80
N THR A 825 10.89 20.43 -23.03
CA THR A 825 10.30 19.51 -22.06
C THR A 825 11.13 18.24 -21.82
N PHE A 826 11.93 17.82 -22.81
CA PHE A 826 12.65 16.54 -22.82
C PHE A 826 14.00 16.52 -22.06
N ARG A 827 14.55 17.69 -21.71
CA ARG A 827 15.80 17.80 -20.93
C ARG A 827 15.53 17.48 -19.47
N LYS A 828 16.42 16.73 -18.80
CA LYS A 828 16.24 16.44 -17.35
C LYS A 828 16.31 17.76 -16.58
N LYS A 829 15.21 18.07 -15.88
CA LYS A 829 15.13 19.19 -14.93
C LYS A 829 15.55 18.73 -13.55
N MET A 830 16.06 19.68 -12.77
CA MET A 830 16.48 19.54 -11.38
C MET A 830 16.37 20.92 -10.71
N THR A 831 16.00 20.99 -9.43
CA THR A 831 15.80 22.27 -8.75
C THR A 831 17.13 23.01 -8.56
N ALA A 832 17.10 24.34 -8.46
CA ALA A 832 18.31 25.14 -8.23
C ALA A 832 19.01 24.78 -6.89
N THR A 833 18.23 24.38 -5.89
CA THR A 833 18.71 23.87 -4.60
C THR A 833 19.43 22.54 -4.73
N ASP A 834 18.90 21.59 -5.50
CA ASP A 834 19.53 20.28 -5.69
C ASP A 834 20.77 20.38 -6.58
N VAL A 835 20.75 21.22 -7.61
CA VAL A 835 21.94 21.57 -8.41
C VAL A 835 23.05 22.14 -7.52
N SER A 836 22.70 23.02 -6.59
CA SER A 836 23.65 23.58 -5.63
C SER A 836 24.19 22.50 -4.68
N ARG A 837 23.34 21.60 -4.18
CA ARG A 837 23.75 20.44 -3.36
C ARG A 837 24.70 19.52 -4.11
N HIS A 838 24.42 19.19 -5.38
CA HIS A 838 25.30 18.39 -6.22
C HIS A 838 26.63 19.10 -6.53
N ILE A 839 26.64 20.41 -6.77
CA ILE A 839 27.90 21.18 -6.91
C ILE A 839 28.72 21.08 -5.62
N ASN A 840 28.11 21.30 -4.45
CA ASN A 840 28.79 21.19 -3.16
C ASN A 840 29.34 19.78 -2.92
N THR A 841 28.57 18.73 -3.23
CA THR A 841 29.03 17.32 -3.18
C THR A 841 30.23 17.07 -4.10
N VAL A 842 30.21 17.62 -5.32
CA VAL A 842 31.31 17.48 -6.28
C VAL A 842 32.56 18.23 -5.80
N GLU A 843 32.40 19.43 -5.23
CA GLU A 843 33.53 20.20 -4.67
C GLU A 843 34.11 19.51 -3.42
N LEU A 844 33.28 18.94 -2.55
CA LEU A 844 33.72 18.12 -1.41
C LEU A 844 34.42 16.83 -1.86
N GLN A 845 33.92 16.14 -2.90
CA GLN A 845 34.60 14.98 -3.48
C GLN A 845 35.94 15.38 -4.13
N MET A 846 36.02 16.55 -4.77
CA MET A 846 37.30 17.08 -5.29
C MET A 846 38.30 17.34 -4.16
N GLU A 847 37.85 17.84 -3.02
CA GLU A 847 38.66 18.09 -1.82
C GLU A 847 39.16 16.79 -1.19
N VAL A 848 38.25 15.82 -0.93
CA VAL A 848 38.57 14.46 -0.47
C VAL A 848 39.58 13.79 -1.41
N THR A 849 39.35 13.84 -2.72
CA THR A 849 40.25 13.21 -3.70
C THR A 849 41.63 13.88 -3.69
N LYS A 850 41.72 15.21 -3.57
CA LYS A 850 42.99 15.93 -3.43
C LYS A 850 43.71 15.65 -2.11
N PHE A 851 42.97 15.41 -1.02
CA PHE A 851 43.54 15.02 0.26
C PHE A 851 44.15 13.62 0.16
N LEU A 852 43.34 12.62 -0.19
CA LEU A 852 43.76 11.22 -0.27
C LEU A 852 44.84 10.99 -1.35
N HIS A 853 44.78 11.65 -2.50
CA HIS A 853 45.85 11.62 -3.50
C HIS A 853 47.20 12.11 -2.95
N ARG A 854 47.21 13.13 -2.09
CA ARG A 854 48.45 13.63 -1.44
C ARG A 854 48.94 12.66 -0.37
N CYS A 855 48.04 12.02 0.38
CA CYS A 855 48.40 11.02 1.39
C CYS A 855 48.99 9.74 0.76
N GLU A 856 48.31 9.14 -0.23
CA GLU A 856 48.79 7.95 -0.94
C GLU A 856 50.12 8.21 -1.65
N SER A 857 50.29 9.40 -2.27
CA SER A 857 51.56 9.81 -2.90
C SER A 857 52.71 10.03 -1.90
N SER A 858 52.41 10.15 -0.60
CA SER A 858 53.40 10.32 0.47
C SER A 858 53.87 9.00 1.10
N GLY A 859 53.36 7.85 0.65
CA GLY A 859 53.89 6.52 0.98
C GLY A 859 53.16 5.74 2.08
N THR A 860 51.91 6.10 2.40
CA THR A 860 51.09 5.36 3.38
C THR A 860 50.00 4.53 2.68
N SER A 861 49.80 3.31 3.18
CA SER A 861 48.65 2.40 2.96
C SER A 861 48.64 1.44 1.76
N GLN A 862 48.01 0.29 2.02
CA GLN A 862 48.00 -0.92 1.18
C GLN A 862 46.77 -0.98 0.25
N ILE A 863 46.89 -1.78 -0.80
CA ILE A 863 45.82 -2.05 -1.78
C ILE A 863 44.65 -2.80 -1.12
N THR A 864 43.52 -2.13 -0.92
CA THR A 864 42.25 -2.77 -0.52
C THR A 864 41.54 -3.36 -1.73
N GLY A 865 41.27 -4.66 -1.74
CA GLY A 865 40.75 -5.41 -2.90
C GLY A 865 39.27 -5.20 -3.26
N SER A 866 38.64 -4.10 -2.85
CA SER A 866 37.24 -3.75 -3.13
C SER A 866 37.13 -2.42 -3.88
N THR A 867 35.94 -2.14 -4.44
CA THR A 867 35.65 -0.88 -5.14
C THR A 867 35.93 0.34 -4.26
N LEU A 868 36.66 1.33 -4.78
CA LEU A 868 37.00 2.55 -4.03
C LEU A 868 35.74 3.27 -3.50
N PRO A 869 35.70 3.63 -2.21
CA PRO A 869 34.58 4.40 -1.67
C PRO A 869 34.63 5.85 -2.19
N THR A 870 33.48 6.38 -2.59
CA THR A 870 33.33 7.78 -3.04
C THR A 870 32.02 8.36 -2.52
N LEU A 871 31.92 9.68 -2.43
CA LEU A 871 30.73 10.38 -1.93
C LEU A 871 29.50 10.23 -2.84
N PHE A 872 29.68 9.73 -4.06
CA PHE A 872 28.60 9.38 -4.98
C PHE A 872 28.00 7.97 -4.73
N GLY A 873 28.51 7.24 -3.74
CA GLY A 873 27.99 5.92 -3.34
C GLY A 873 26.84 5.98 -2.33
N ASN A 874 26.49 4.81 -1.77
CA ASN A 874 25.52 4.70 -0.68
C ASN A 874 26.08 5.29 0.65
N ASN A 875 25.24 5.41 1.67
CA ASN A 875 25.66 6.01 2.94
C ASN A 875 26.81 5.23 3.62
N HIS A 876 26.88 3.91 3.49
CA HIS A 876 28.04 3.13 3.95
C HIS A 876 29.34 3.51 3.22
N MET A 877 29.33 3.68 1.90
CA MET A 877 30.49 4.17 1.15
C MET A 877 30.90 5.59 1.58
N LYS A 878 29.94 6.47 1.89
CA LYS A 878 30.24 7.82 2.43
C LYS A 878 30.87 7.76 3.83
N MET A 879 30.36 6.88 4.70
CA MET A 879 30.96 6.60 6.02
C MET A 879 32.38 6.03 5.87
N ASP A 880 32.62 5.16 4.90
CA ASP A 880 33.95 4.61 4.60
C ASP A 880 34.89 5.68 4.02
N VAL A 881 34.40 6.63 3.21
CA VAL A 881 35.19 7.82 2.82
C VAL A 881 35.57 8.64 4.05
N ALA A 882 34.61 8.98 4.93
CA ALA A 882 34.87 9.77 6.13
C ALA A 882 35.91 9.09 7.04
N GLY A 883 35.76 7.78 7.29
CA GLY A 883 36.71 7.00 8.05
C GLY A 883 38.09 6.91 7.40
N LYS A 884 38.17 6.71 6.07
CA LYS A 884 39.46 6.68 5.35
C LYS A 884 40.15 8.05 5.36
N VAL A 885 39.42 9.15 5.22
CA VAL A 885 39.98 10.52 5.33
C VAL A 885 40.59 10.79 6.71
N MET A 886 39.99 10.29 7.79
CA MET A 886 40.56 10.39 9.15
C MET A 886 41.82 9.54 9.36
N LEU A 887 41.87 8.34 8.77
CA LEU A 887 42.94 7.36 8.99
C LEU A 887 44.19 7.57 8.12
N GLU A 888 44.04 8.19 6.95
CA GLU A 888 45.13 8.41 5.97
C GLU A 888 45.84 9.77 6.13
N GLY A 889 45.35 10.65 7.02
CA GLY A 889 46.06 11.88 7.41
C GLY A 889 47.35 11.60 8.18
N LYS A 890 48.22 12.60 8.36
CA LYS A 890 49.40 12.43 9.23
C LYS A 890 48.98 12.34 10.70
N ASN A 891 48.04 13.20 11.07
CA ASN A 891 47.31 13.23 12.33
C ASN A 891 45.81 13.30 12.00
N ILE A 892 44.95 12.89 12.93
CA ILE A 892 43.49 12.95 12.73
C ILE A 892 42.99 14.37 12.47
N GLU A 893 43.56 15.38 13.14
CA GLU A 893 43.17 16.79 12.98
C GLU A 893 43.21 17.26 11.51
N GLU A 894 44.15 16.77 10.68
CA GLU A 894 44.25 17.14 9.26
C GLU A 894 43.07 16.62 8.42
N GLY A 895 42.56 15.43 8.75
CA GLY A 895 41.44 14.79 8.05
C GLY A 895 40.06 15.11 8.68
N PHE A 896 40.04 15.46 9.97
CA PHE A 896 38.80 15.59 10.74
C PHE A 896 37.86 16.63 10.16
N GLY A 897 38.34 17.81 9.77
CA GLY A 897 37.48 18.87 9.21
C GLY A 897 36.78 18.48 7.89
N ILE A 898 37.43 17.66 7.06
CA ILE A 898 36.84 17.16 5.82
C ILE A 898 35.83 16.05 6.13
N ALA A 899 36.19 15.11 7.01
CA ALA A 899 35.33 14.00 7.40
C ALA A 899 34.08 14.48 8.18
N PHE A 900 34.22 15.48 9.06
CA PHE A 900 33.12 16.13 9.77
C PHE A 900 32.12 16.77 8.79
N ARG A 901 32.61 17.51 7.77
CA ARG A 901 31.75 18.05 6.70
C ARG A 901 31.03 16.96 5.92
N VAL A 902 31.69 15.83 5.62
CA VAL A 902 31.01 14.68 5.00
C VAL A 902 29.89 14.12 5.90
N LEU A 903 30.14 13.97 7.20
CA LEU A 903 29.12 13.47 8.13
C LEU A 903 27.95 14.44 8.30
N GLN A 904 28.23 15.75 8.34
CA GLN A 904 27.24 16.81 8.48
C GLN A 904 26.40 17.02 7.21
N ASP A 905 27.04 17.20 6.04
CA ASP A 905 26.37 17.50 4.77
C ASP A 905 25.46 16.35 4.30
N PHE A 906 25.75 15.11 4.72
CA PHE A 906 24.98 13.91 4.40
C PHE A 906 24.15 13.33 5.58
N GLN A 907 24.13 14.00 6.74
CA GLN A 907 23.38 13.58 7.93
C GLN A 907 23.65 12.11 8.34
N LEU A 908 24.93 11.73 8.40
CA LEU A 908 25.36 10.36 8.69
C LEU A 908 25.56 10.13 10.19
N GLU A 909 25.47 8.87 10.61
CA GLU A 909 25.70 8.46 12.01
C GLU A 909 27.17 8.64 12.40
N ALA A 910 27.50 9.81 12.94
CA ALA A 910 28.87 10.20 13.28
C ALA A 910 29.50 9.28 14.32
N ALA A 911 28.76 8.91 15.37
CA ALA A 911 29.22 8.02 16.45
C ALA A 911 29.68 6.64 15.93
N ALA A 912 28.98 6.06 14.94
CA ALA A 912 29.37 4.79 14.33
C ALA A 912 30.68 4.91 13.51
N VAL A 913 30.88 6.02 12.78
CA VAL A 913 32.13 6.27 12.04
C VAL A 913 33.29 6.51 12.99
N TYR A 914 33.12 7.36 14.01
CA TYR A 914 34.15 7.63 15.00
C TYR A 914 34.53 6.37 15.78
N SER A 915 33.56 5.53 16.17
CA SER A 915 33.81 4.24 16.83
C SER A 915 34.56 3.27 15.91
N LYS A 916 34.24 3.22 14.61
CA LYS A 916 34.95 2.40 13.61
C LYS A 916 36.40 2.87 13.43
N VAL A 917 36.63 4.18 13.34
CA VAL A 917 37.97 4.79 13.25
C VAL A 917 38.76 4.50 14.52
N ALA A 918 38.16 4.68 15.70
CA ALA A 918 38.81 4.42 16.98
C ALA A 918 39.22 2.93 17.15
N LYS A 919 38.36 1.98 16.79
CA LYS A 919 38.69 0.54 16.74
C LYS A 919 39.87 0.23 15.80
N VAL A 920 40.00 0.93 14.66
CA VAL A 920 41.18 0.78 13.78
C VAL A 920 42.46 1.38 14.41
N LEU A 921 42.35 2.50 15.14
CA LEU A 921 43.48 3.14 15.81
C LEU A 921 44.00 2.33 17.01
N VAL A 922 43.11 1.64 17.75
CA VAL A 922 43.49 0.66 18.78
C VAL A 922 44.35 -0.44 18.16
N LYS A 923 43.94 -1.01 17.02
CA LYS A 923 44.73 -2.03 16.28
C LYS A 923 46.05 -1.52 15.73
N GLN A 924 46.16 -0.20 15.47
CA GLN A 924 47.42 0.46 15.10
C GLN A 924 48.24 0.93 16.31
N GLN A 925 47.78 0.72 17.55
CA GLN A 925 48.40 1.18 18.81
C GLN A 925 48.61 2.71 18.88
N LYS A 926 47.76 3.51 18.23
CA LYS A 926 47.85 4.98 18.16
C LYS A 926 46.92 5.70 19.16
N TYR A 927 47.14 5.48 20.45
CA TYR A 927 46.25 6.01 21.51
C TYR A 927 46.25 7.55 21.63
N SER A 928 47.35 8.22 21.26
CA SER A 928 47.42 9.69 21.20
C SER A 928 46.45 10.29 20.19
N GLU A 929 46.24 9.59 19.07
CA GLU A 929 45.30 10.01 18.01
C GLU A 929 43.85 9.79 18.47
N ILE A 930 43.54 8.73 19.22
CA ILE A 930 42.20 8.53 19.80
C ILE A 930 41.82 9.68 20.73
N ARG A 931 42.76 10.18 21.56
CA ARG A 931 42.53 11.36 22.40
C ARG A 931 42.36 12.66 21.59
N GLN A 932 43.09 12.81 20.47
CA GLN A 932 42.85 13.92 19.53
C GLN A 932 41.47 13.81 18.88
N LEU A 933 41.03 12.62 18.47
CA LEU A 933 39.68 12.40 17.92
C LEU A 933 38.60 12.81 18.93
N LEU A 934 38.70 12.36 20.19
CA LEU A 934 37.76 12.73 21.25
C LEU A 934 37.72 14.25 21.47
N LYS A 935 38.89 14.90 21.52
CA LYS A 935 39.00 16.36 21.60
C LYS A 935 38.30 17.04 20.41
N CYS A 936 38.54 16.61 19.17
CA CYS A 936 37.90 17.16 17.98
C CYS A 936 36.37 16.94 17.97
N VAL A 937 35.90 15.79 18.45
CA VAL A 937 34.46 15.51 18.61
C VAL A 937 33.84 16.48 19.62
N ASN A 938 34.47 16.68 20.77
CA ASN A 938 33.98 17.57 21.83
C ASN A 938 34.03 19.06 21.41
N GLU A 939 35.04 19.47 20.65
CA GLU A 939 35.17 20.83 20.09
C GLU A 939 34.21 21.09 18.91
N SER A 940 33.62 20.06 18.30
CA SER A 940 32.76 20.19 17.10
C SER A 940 31.35 20.75 17.36
N GLY A 941 30.89 20.73 18.61
CA GLY A 941 29.60 21.33 19.04
C GLY A 941 28.31 20.67 18.51
N VAL A 942 28.41 19.67 17.62
CA VAL A 942 27.26 18.95 17.03
C VAL A 942 27.10 17.54 17.62
N ALA A 943 28.15 17.00 18.25
CA ALA A 943 28.10 15.70 18.93
C ALA A 943 27.12 15.72 20.13
N ALA A 944 26.41 14.62 20.34
CA ALA A 944 25.64 14.42 21.56
C ALA A 944 26.61 14.27 22.76
N LYS A 945 26.16 14.68 23.95
CA LYS A 945 26.96 14.60 25.20
C LYS A 945 27.47 13.19 25.56
N ASN A 946 26.97 12.16 24.89
CA ASN A 946 27.31 10.77 25.13
C ASN A 946 28.19 10.16 24.02
N ASP A 947 28.44 10.88 22.90
CA ASP A 947 29.13 10.30 21.74
C ASP A 947 30.59 9.96 22.07
N GLY A 948 31.28 10.81 22.85
CA GLY A 948 32.62 10.54 23.37
C GLY A 948 32.66 9.26 24.22
N ASP A 949 31.73 9.12 25.17
CA ASP A 949 31.59 7.92 26.01
C ASP A 949 31.31 6.66 25.17
N ILE A 950 30.46 6.75 24.14
CA ILE A 950 30.14 5.63 23.25
C ILE A 950 31.36 5.19 22.43
N ILE A 951 32.18 6.13 21.95
CA ILE A 951 33.44 5.83 21.25
C ILE A 951 34.42 5.13 22.21
N ILE A 952 34.54 5.63 23.44
CA ILE A 952 35.42 5.05 24.46
C ILE A 952 34.96 3.63 24.82
N LEU A 953 33.68 3.44 25.17
CA LEU A 953 33.10 2.12 25.46
C LEU A 953 33.31 1.12 24.32
N ASN A 954 33.14 1.54 23.06
CA ASN A 954 33.45 0.71 21.89
C ASN A 954 34.94 0.31 21.81
N CYS A 955 35.88 1.18 22.18
CA CYS A 955 37.30 0.82 22.26
C CYS A 955 37.58 -0.22 23.36
N LEU A 956 36.78 -0.23 24.44
CA LEU A 956 36.94 -1.18 25.55
C LEU A 956 36.49 -2.61 25.20
N ASP A 957 35.80 -2.85 24.08
CA ASP A 957 35.55 -4.22 23.58
C ASP A 957 36.87 -4.98 23.35
N GLU A 958 37.93 -4.26 22.94
CA GLU A 958 39.26 -4.80 22.63
C GLU A 958 40.30 -4.42 23.70
N PHE A 959 39.87 -4.19 24.95
CA PHE A 959 40.71 -3.66 26.05
C PHE A 959 42.01 -4.43 26.35
N LYS A 960 42.12 -5.70 25.92
CA LYS A 960 43.33 -6.53 26.12
C LYS A 960 44.54 -6.04 25.33
N ASP A 961 44.32 -5.32 24.24
CA ASP A 961 45.38 -4.82 23.36
C ASP A 961 45.88 -3.41 23.76
N ILE A 962 45.28 -2.80 24.81
CA ILE A 962 45.56 -1.43 25.26
C ILE A 962 46.46 -1.44 26.50
N PRO A 963 47.59 -0.69 26.52
CA PRO A 963 48.43 -0.51 27.71
C PRO A 963 47.66 0.05 28.90
N SER A 964 47.97 -0.39 30.12
CA SER A 964 47.18 -0.06 31.32
C SER A 964 47.10 1.45 31.63
N GLU A 965 48.14 2.22 31.29
CA GLU A 965 48.19 3.67 31.50
C GLU A 965 47.31 4.42 30.49
N ASP A 966 47.45 4.13 29.18
CA ASP A 966 46.59 4.71 28.15
C ASP A 966 45.11 4.32 28.33
N LEU A 967 44.85 3.10 28.85
CA LEU A 967 43.52 2.64 29.22
C LEU A 967 42.90 3.47 30.36
N ASP A 968 43.67 3.81 31.40
CA ASP A 968 43.17 4.68 32.48
C ASP A 968 42.94 6.12 32.00
N ASN A 969 43.81 6.63 31.12
CA ASN A 969 43.64 7.95 30.53
C ASN A 969 42.36 8.03 29.68
N LEU A 970 42.14 7.05 28.79
CA LEU A 970 40.94 6.99 27.95
C LEU A 970 39.63 6.87 28.76
N ILE A 971 39.62 6.14 29.88
CA ILE A 971 38.42 6.04 30.74
C ILE A 971 38.23 7.34 31.56
N GLN A 972 39.31 8.06 31.91
CA GLN A 972 39.18 9.37 32.57
C GLN A 972 38.59 10.44 31.65
N ASP A 973 38.91 10.38 30.34
CA ASP A 973 38.44 11.31 29.30
C ASP A 973 36.93 11.18 28.96
N MET A 974 36.21 10.23 29.58
CA MET A 974 34.74 10.13 29.50
C MET A 974 34.05 11.30 30.23
N ASP A 975 32.79 11.59 29.92
CA ASP A 975 31.99 12.63 30.60
C ASP A 975 31.05 12.04 31.67
N SER A 976 30.38 10.91 31.43
CA SER A 976 29.45 10.31 32.41
C SER A 976 30.15 9.46 33.45
N ASP A 977 30.00 9.82 34.73
CA ASP A 977 30.48 9.01 35.86
C ASP A 977 29.85 7.61 35.93
N GLU A 978 28.65 7.41 35.36
CA GLU A 978 28.02 6.08 35.28
C GLU A 978 28.71 5.21 34.21
N ASN A 979 29.00 5.79 33.04
CA ASN A 979 29.73 5.10 31.98
C ASN A 979 31.19 4.81 32.40
N LYS A 980 31.83 5.71 33.17
CA LYS A 980 33.16 5.48 33.81
C LYS A 980 33.16 4.28 34.75
N ILE A 981 32.16 4.17 35.62
CA ILE A 981 32.04 3.04 36.55
C ILE A 981 31.89 1.74 35.74
N GLN A 982 31.02 1.72 34.73
CA GLN A 982 30.84 0.56 33.86
C GLN A 982 32.13 0.20 33.10
N ALA A 983 32.84 1.19 32.56
CA ALA A 983 34.12 1.01 31.89
C ALA A 983 35.19 0.38 32.81
N TYR A 984 35.38 0.91 34.02
CA TYR A 984 36.33 0.35 34.98
C TYR A 984 35.94 -1.05 35.47
N LEU A 985 34.64 -1.36 35.57
CA LEU A 985 34.16 -2.71 35.87
C LEU A 985 34.48 -3.69 34.74
N THR A 986 34.19 -3.35 33.49
CA THR A 986 34.51 -4.17 32.30
C THR A 986 36.01 -4.43 32.16
N CYS A 987 36.85 -3.43 32.45
CA CYS A 987 38.31 -3.57 32.44
C CYS A 987 38.90 -4.23 33.70
N ASN A 988 38.05 -4.72 34.63
CA ASN A 988 38.42 -5.33 35.90
C ASN A 988 39.34 -4.46 36.80
N LYS A 989 39.23 -3.12 36.71
CA LYS A 989 39.96 -2.16 37.56
C LYS A 989 39.10 -1.73 38.75
N LEU A 990 38.78 -2.70 39.61
CA LEU A 990 37.76 -2.58 40.65
C LEU A 990 38.05 -1.47 41.68
N ARG A 991 39.33 -1.21 41.98
CA ARG A 991 39.74 -0.09 42.83
C ARG A 991 39.34 1.28 42.24
N SER A 992 39.49 1.47 40.92
CA SER A 992 39.09 2.70 40.23
C SER A 992 37.56 2.80 40.15
N ALA A 993 36.86 1.70 39.84
CA ALA A 993 35.40 1.64 39.85
C ALA A 993 34.82 2.02 41.22
N TYR A 994 35.40 1.53 42.32
CA TYR A 994 35.02 1.90 43.69
C TYR A 994 35.20 3.41 43.96
N LEU A 995 36.34 3.99 43.57
CA LEU A 995 36.65 5.40 43.81
C LEU A 995 35.71 6.37 43.09
N VAL A 996 35.16 5.99 41.93
CA VAL A 996 34.12 6.77 41.24
C VAL A 996 32.73 6.48 41.85
N SER A 997 32.43 5.22 42.16
CA SER A 997 31.15 4.80 42.76
C SER A 997 30.82 5.50 44.09
N VAL A 998 31.82 5.75 44.93
CA VAL A 998 31.64 6.44 46.23
C VAL A 998 31.36 7.95 46.07
N ARG A 999 31.62 8.55 44.91
CA ARG A 999 31.35 9.97 44.64
C ARG A 999 29.91 10.25 44.19
N GLN A 1000 29.17 9.20 43.83
CA GLN A 1000 27.76 9.26 43.43
C GLN A 1000 26.83 9.52 44.64
N GLU A 1001 25.56 9.86 44.37
CA GLU A 1001 24.55 10.04 45.42
C GLU A 1001 24.39 8.78 46.30
N ASN A 1002 24.29 8.95 47.62
CA ASN A 1002 24.36 7.87 48.61
C ASN A 1002 23.48 6.64 48.31
N THR A 1003 22.27 6.83 47.80
CA THR A 1003 21.33 5.76 47.44
C THR A 1003 21.84 4.89 46.30
N ARG A 1004 22.39 5.51 45.24
CA ARG A 1004 22.94 4.85 44.06
C ARG A 1004 24.35 4.31 44.32
N ALA A 1005 25.16 5.05 45.08
CA ALA A 1005 26.49 4.64 45.53
C ALA A 1005 26.44 3.33 46.32
N MET A 1006 25.45 3.12 47.21
CA MET A 1006 25.28 1.84 47.91
C MET A 1006 25.09 0.65 46.97
N GLN A 1007 24.26 0.80 45.93
CA GLN A 1007 24.03 -0.27 44.96
C GLN A 1007 25.29 -0.57 44.14
N LEU A 1008 25.97 0.47 43.66
CA LEU A 1008 27.19 0.34 42.85
C LEU A 1008 28.37 -0.21 43.66
N VAL A 1009 28.59 0.23 44.90
CA VAL A 1009 29.63 -0.33 45.80
C VAL A 1009 29.33 -1.78 46.19
N GLN A 1010 28.06 -2.15 46.33
CA GLN A 1010 27.67 -3.55 46.54
C GLN A 1010 27.95 -4.42 45.30
N HIS A 1011 27.74 -3.90 44.09
CA HIS A 1011 28.08 -4.59 42.83
C HIS A 1011 29.61 -4.73 42.66
N VAL A 1012 30.39 -3.67 42.88
CA VAL A 1012 31.86 -3.72 42.86
C VAL A 1012 32.39 -4.74 43.87
N ARG A 1013 31.79 -4.83 45.08
CA ARG A 1013 32.17 -5.82 46.10
C ARG A 1013 31.95 -7.26 45.62
N GLN A 1014 30.82 -7.56 44.98
CA GLN A 1014 30.53 -8.89 44.45
C GLN A 1014 31.51 -9.27 43.34
N LEU A 1015 31.87 -8.34 42.47
CA LEU A 1015 32.87 -8.57 41.42
C LEU A 1015 34.30 -8.74 42.00
N ALA A 1016 34.65 -8.03 43.08
CA ALA A 1016 35.92 -8.21 43.80
C ALA A 1016 36.03 -9.59 44.47
N GLU A 1017 34.93 -10.10 45.03
CA GLU A 1017 34.84 -11.44 45.62
C GLU A 1017 34.99 -12.54 44.55
N ASN A 1018 34.40 -12.35 43.37
CA ASN A 1018 34.51 -13.29 42.25
C ASN A 1018 35.89 -13.28 41.56
N SER A 1019 36.64 -12.18 41.64
CA SER A 1019 37.95 -11.99 40.99
C SER A 1019 39.15 -12.16 41.93
N GLY A 1020 38.92 -12.27 43.25
CA GLY A 1020 39.96 -12.47 44.25
C GLY A 1020 40.68 -11.22 44.74
N GLU A 1021 40.13 -10.03 44.53
CA GLU A 1021 40.69 -8.77 45.07
C GLU A 1021 40.22 -8.50 46.52
N ASP A 1022 40.70 -9.31 47.46
CA ASP A 1022 40.36 -9.24 48.91
C ASP A 1022 40.44 -7.81 49.48
N VAL A 1023 41.42 -7.02 49.03
CA VAL A 1023 41.64 -5.64 49.47
C VAL A 1023 40.49 -4.72 49.07
N VAL A 1024 39.97 -4.84 47.84
CA VAL A 1024 38.86 -4.02 47.36
C VAL A 1024 37.55 -4.51 47.99
N GLN A 1025 37.36 -5.82 48.12
CA GLN A 1025 36.22 -6.41 48.81
C GLN A 1025 36.11 -5.92 50.27
N ALA A 1026 37.22 -5.91 51.01
CA ALA A 1026 37.29 -5.41 52.38
C ALA A 1026 36.96 -3.92 52.50
N ILE A 1027 37.50 -3.09 51.59
CA ILE A 1027 37.22 -1.64 51.54
C ILE A 1027 35.73 -1.39 51.25
N CYS A 1028 35.13 -2.08 50.28
CA CYS A 1028 33.70 -1.96 49.98
C CYS A 1028 32.82 -2.45 51.13
N ALA A 1029 33.19 -3.56 51.79
CA ALA A 1029 32.47 -4.08 52.96
C ALA A 1029 32.51 -3.09 54.14
N GLN A 1030 33.67 -2.47 54.40
CA GLN A 1030 33.81 -1.44 55.42
C GLN A 1030 32.93 -0.22 55.11
N TRP A 1031 32.95 0.28 53.87
CA TRP A 1031 32.13 1.42 53.46
C TRP A 1031 30.63 1.15 53.62
N LEU A 1032 30.14 0.00 53.13
CA LEU A 1032 28.73 -0.40 53.27
C LEU A 1032 28.30 -0.54 54.75
N SER A 1033 29.19 -0.99 55.64
CA SER A 1033 28.90 -1.11 57.07
C SER A 1033 28.66 0.24 57.78
N VAL A 1034 29.24 1.33 57.25
CA VAL A 1034 29.12 2.69 57.79
C VAL A 1034 27.83 3.37 57.32
N HIS A 1035 27.33 3.03 56.12
CA HIS A 1035 26.22 3.73 55.47
C HIS A 1035 24.85 3.02 55.53
N GLN A 1036 24.74 1.85 56.18
CA GLN A 1036 23.43 1.17 56.36
C GLN A 1036 22.49 1.88 57.37
N PRO A 1037 21.18 2.06 57.04
CA PRO A 1037 20.20 2.61 57.96
C PRO A 1037 19.77 1.58 59.03
N LYS A 1038 19.98 1.90 60.31
CA LYS A 1038 19.62 1.03 61.45
C LYS A 1038 18.10 0.96 61.65
N GLN A 1039 17.50 -0.22 61.41
CA GLN A 1039 16.11 -0.50 61.78
C GLN A 1039 15.93 -0.53 63.31
N LYS A 1040 14.89 0.15 63.81
CA LYS A 1040 14.46 0.09 65.22
C LYS A 1040 13.32 -0.92 65.37
N SER A 1041 13.55 -2.00 66.10
CA SER A 1041 12.48 -2.86 66.60
C SER A 1041 11.87 -2.29 67.89
N ARG A 1042 10.53 -2.37 68.02
CA ARG A 1042 9.78 -2.13 69.25
C ARG A 1042 8.60 -3.10 69.29
N PHE A 1043 8.47 -3.84 70.39
CA PHE A 1043 7.22 -4.47 70.78
C PHE A 1043 6.90 -4.10 72.23
N THR A 1044 5.61 -3.82 72.49
CA THR A 1044 4.89 -3.67 73.78
C THR A 1044 5.53 -2.75 74.85
N GLN A 1045 4.82 -1.74 75.37
CA GLN A 1045 3.74 -1.96 76.33
C GLN A 1045 2.80 -0.74 76.55
N THR A 1046 1.50 -1.07 76.68
CA THR A 1046 0.47 -0.52 77.59
C THR A 1046 0.06 0.98 77.61
N THR A 1047 -1.22 1.15 77.20
CA THR A 1047 -2.35 1.82 77.92
C THR A 1047 -2.48 3.35 78.06
N ARG A 1048 -3.60 3.83 77.50
CA ARG A 1048 -4.56 4.83 78.02
C ARG A 1048 -4.00 6.06 78.77
N LYS A 1049 -4.16 7.23 78.14
CA LYS A 1049 -5.32 8.08 78.45
C LYS A 1049 -5.81 8.79 77.20
#